data_AF-A0A409VTH2-F1
#
_entry.id   AF-A0A409VTH2-F1
#
_cell.length_a   1.000
_cell.length_b   1.000
_cell.length_c   1.000
_cell.angle_alpha   90.00
_cell.angle_beta   90.00
_cell.angle_gamma   90.00
#
_symmetry.space_group_name_H-M   'P 1'
#
loop_
_entity.id
_entity.type
_entity.pdbx_description
1 polymer ?
#
loop_
_entity_poly.entity_id
_entity_poly.type
_entity_poly.pdbx_seq_one_letter_code
_entity_poly.pdbx_strand_id
1 'polypeptide(L)'
;MAQSSFALGRPPSIRLSYVDCEFPDDDEATLDDQGNTLVGYYRWKYEFSKEIFASVIELTLTAQTPQYQTILDLDRKVREKTFFPHLNAFISPEDEEITPSLYMKRGLLGQFRSITLLYLHRSFFAQAMLDHPSNPLQSPYSPSFLAAYRVASGVIKSTLNHYNRFPELCGRWWGIWTHLFSAAIIVGCIVTRSPASSMAPSAFIELGLACDLFEKGAMHSRRARSGLAILYKMRRKAFQVYSQFRSGNGIPNKTLSVGRPDYGDDELALFGGQTRVLVSKLLSNSHKPRQQSRSSSSSASVSSDSESRLTPSNDSSHHPDTSREVHPSLVEYLSMFPPSTATHRNFEDQTPLTNSSVPALHQDQPDHALWQNPLPTPSLFTPLPPETFSSITSELSPFSPTTFYEQMERPAAAEIKADPDNSLVDLGMMMNGESGMDEQWISFMRDSGFLQGLKVKSHGRCFQFGLRFSSATTMVAGKSLKLNGTVLIHGDSALAGSEVAPSLSVTTTFRAPNPLEEGFIKTEELDLRHPNRHIYSRYSQQISTRAEHILSQINDGLALTYSSGLAAAYAALVLYQPKRIAIRGGYHGCHCTIEVYSKNQQYPVELVDLDAEYKPGDLCWLETPVNPTGESRDIQYYADKVELSSCIVGPADSTFGPPPLQYPFRFGADCILHSATKYFGGHSDLLAGVLIVKSRDEWNQLHSDRTFLGSMMGSLESWLLLRSLRTLHLRVPRQSASATNLAQWLNSIAKTPTGQSYDGVPGGVLIQVWHSSLQNKEKGGFDPAKQMQGGWNATFAVLFAKPEHAYQFPHALKYFVPATSLGGVESLVEHRIQSDAGADPRLVRLSVGVEDVEDLKADLKQGLKAVSSVSSYQVFFESSLNISKGQGKALSHFKR
;
A
#
# COMPACT_ATOMS: atom_id res chain seq x y z
N MET A 1 3.00 -16.32 -4.37
CA MET A 1 3.57 -14.95 -4.37
C MET A 1 3.49 -14.32 -5.74
N ALA A 2 4.16 -14.84 -6.79
CA ALA A 2 4.08 -14.30 -8.15
C ALA A 2 2.64 -14.08 -8.66
N GLN A 3 1.77 -15.08 -8.54
CA GLN A 3 0.35 -14.96 -8.94
C GLN A 3 -0.41 -13.85 -8.18
N SER A 4 -0.09 -13.64 -6.90
CA SER A 4 -0.70 -12.58 -6.09
C SER A 4 -0.18 -11.20 -6.49
N SER A 5 1.12 -11.07 -6.74
CA SER A 5 1.75 -9.86 -7.29
C SER A 5 1.16 -9.49 -8.66
N PHE A 6 0.96 -10.50 -9.51
CA PHE A 6 0.35 -10.34 -10.83
C PHE A 6 -1.11 -9.88 -10.76
N ALA A 7 -1.91 -10.47 -9.86
CA ALA A 7 -3.32 -10.10 -9.69
C ALA A 7 -3.53 -8.74 -9.00
N LEU A 8 -2.61 -8.33 -8.11
CA LEU A 8 -2.67 -7.10 -7.33
C LEU A 8 -1.85 -5.95 -7.94
N GLY A 9 -1.23 -6.17 -9.09
CA GLY A 9 -0.33 -5.21 -9.73
C GLY A 9 0.85 -4.76 -8.88
N ARG A 10 1.24 -5.51 -7.84
CA ARG A 10 2.34 -5.15 -6.92
C ARG A 10 3.64 -5.83 -7.31
N PRO A 11 4.79 -5.16 -7.17
CA PRO A 11 6.08 -5.82 -7.29
C PRO A 11 6.16 -7.06 -6.38
N PRO A 12 6.92 -8.10 -6.77
CA PRO A 12 7.05 -9.28 -5.95
C PRO A 12 7.88 -8.95 -4.70
N SER A 13 7.42 -9.41 -3.54
CA SER A 13 8.15 -9.25 -2.27
C SER A 13 9.50 -9.97 -2.26
N ILE A 14 9.68 -10.94 -3.16
CA ILE A 14 10.93 -11.68 -3.38
C ILE A 14 11.14 -11.76 -4.90
N ARG A 15 12.28 -11.25 -5.40
CA ARG A 15 12.67 -11.40 -6.80
C ARG A 15 13.24 -12.80 -7.05
N LEU A 16 13.06 -13.30 -8.27
CA LEU A 16 13.61 -14.60 -8.65
C LEU A 16 15.15 -14.62 -8.56
N SER A 17 15.80 -13.47 -8.71
CA SER A 17 17.25 -13.30 -8.51
C SER A 17 17.74 -13.64 -7.09
N TYR A 18 16.83 -13.69 -6.09
CA TYR A 18 17.15 -14.04 -4.71
C TYR A 18 16.69 -15.46 -4.34
N VAL A 19 16.26 -16.26 -5.33
CA VAL A 19 15.82 -17.64 -5.14
C VAL A 19 16.82 -18.58 -5.77
N ASP A 20 17.51 -19.37 -4.95
CA ASP A 20 18.51 -20.37 -5.33
C ASP A 20 18.03 -21.82 -5.18
N CYS A 21 16.80 -22.01 -4.69
CA CYS A 21 16.19 -23.33 -4.52
C CYS A 21 15.86 -24.00 -5.86
N GLU A 22 16.19 -25.29 -5.98
CA GLU A 22 15.76 -26.13 -7.10
C GLU A 22 14.25 -26.42 -7.04
N PHE A 23 13.68 -26.82 -8.19
CA PHE A 23 12.31 -27.30 -8.21
C PHE A 23 12.22 -28.65 -7.48
N PRO A 24 11.10 -28.93 -6.79
CA PRO A 24 10.87 -30.26 -6.23
C PRO A 24 10.81 -31.31 -7.34
N ASP A 25 11.07 -32.57 -6.96
CA ASP A 25 10.93 -33.73 -7.83
C ASP A 25 9.49 -33.82 -8.38
N ASP A 26 9.37 -34.28 -9.62
CA ASP A 26 8.10 -34.42 -10.31
C ASP A 26 7.49 -35.79 -10.05
N ASP A 27 6.82 -35.93 -8.90
CA ASP A 27 6.16 -37.18 -8.48
C ASP A 27 5.04 -37.64 -9.44
N GLU A 28 4.59 -36.77 -10.35
CA GLU A 28 3.57 -37.05 -11.37
C GLU A 28 4.19 -37.31 -12.76
N ALA A 29 5.52 -37.39 -12.87
CA ALA A 29 6.20 -37.67 -14.12
C ALA A 29 5.93 -39.10 -14.59
N THR A 30 5.52 -39.26 -15.84
CA THR A 30 5.31 -40.57 -16.48
C THR A 30 6.19 -40.70 -17.72
N LEU A 31 6.16 -41.83 -18.41
CA LEU A 31 6.83 -42.00 -19.71
C LEU A 31 5.78 -42.10 -20.80
N ASP A 32 6.09 -41.56 -21.98
CA ASP A 32 5.31 -41.83 -23.20
C ASP A 32 5.69 -43.18 -23.81
N ASP A 33 4.99 -43.59 -24.87
CA ASP A 33 5.24 -44.84 -25.60
C ASP A 33 6.65 -44.93 -26.23
N GLN A 34 7.38 -43.81 -26.29
CA GLN A 34 8.74 -43.70 -26.81
C GLN A 34 9.81 -43.64 -25.70
N GLY A 35 9.40 -43.71 -24.43
CA GLY A 35 10.28 -43.63 -23.27
C GLY A 35 10.70 -42.21 -22.88
N ASN A 36 10.08 -41.17 -23.43
CA ASN A 36 10.34 -39.79 -23.02
C ASN A 36 9.57 -39.44 -21.76
N THR A 37 10.17 -38.64 -20.87
CA THR A 37 9.51 -38.16 -19.66
C THR A 37 8.40 -37.16 -19.97
N LEU A 38 7.18 -37.53 -19.59
CA LEU A 38 6.00 -36.69 -19.58
C LEU A 38 5.94 -35.89 -18.28
N VAL A 39 6.03 -34.57 -18.40
CA VAL A 39 6.03 -33.63 -17.28
C VAL A 39 4.66 -33.64 -16.57
N GLY A 40 4.67 -33.69 -15.24
CA GLY A 40 3.50 -33.63 -14.37
C GLY A 40 2.91 -32.23 -14.20
N TYR A 41 1.70 -32.15 -13.62
CA TYR A 41 0.96 -30.88 -13.47
C TYR A 41 1.74 -29.84 -12.66
N TYR A 42 2.31 -30.26 -11.53
CA TYR A 42 3.02 -29.35 -10.62
C TYR A 42 4.30 -28.83 -11.23
N ARG A 43 5.06 -29.70 -11.91
CA ARG A 43 6.30 -29.32 -12.59
C ARG A 43 6.04 -28.28 -13.68
N TRP A 44 5.06 -28.50 -14.54
CA TRP A 44 4.68 -27.52 -15.56
C TRP A 44 4.26 -26.18 -14.92
N LYS A 45 3.48 -26.22 -13.83
CA LYS A 45 3.04 -25.02 -13.10
C LYS A 45 4.22 -24.23 -12.53
N TYR A 46 5.24 -24.90 -11.99
CA TYR A 46 6.43 -24.26 -11.45
C TYR A 46 7.28 -23.61 -12.56
N GLU A 47 7.46 -24.31 -13.67
CA GLU A 47 8.15 -23.79 -14.85
C GLU A 47 7.42 -22.57 -15.44
N PHE A 48 6.11 -22.63 -15.61
CA PHE A 48 5.31 -21.48 -16.04
C PHE A 48 5.47 -20.30 -15.08
N SER A 49 5.46 -20.56 -13.76
CA SER A 49 5.62 -19.50 -12.76
C SER A 49 7.00 -18.84 -12.82
N LYS A 50 8.06 -19.62 -13.04
CA LYS A 50 9.44 -19.12 -13.16
C LYS A 50 9.69 -18.41 -14.48
N GLU A 51 9.27 -19.00 -15.60
CA GLU A 51 9.62 -18.53 -16.94
C GLU A 51 8.68 -17.45 -17.45
N ILE A 52 7.40 -17.51 -17.08
CA ILE A 52 6.37 -16.61 -17.59
C ILE A 52 6.01 -15.58 -16.52
N PHE A 53 5.48 -15.99 -15.37
CA PHE A 53 5.02 -15.02 -14.37
C PHE A 53 6.15 -14.13 -13.85
N ALA A 54 7.32 -14.68 -13.54
CA ALA A 54 8.44 -13.86 -13.07
C ALA A 54 8.85 -12.81 -14.11
N SER A 55 9.01 -13.22 -15.39
CA SER A 55 9.36 -12.29 -16.48
C SER A 55 8.31 -11.21 -16.69
N VAL A 56 7.01 -11.57 -16.68
CA VAL A 56 5.95 -10.58 -16.85
C VAL A 56 5.94 -9.62 -15.68
N ILE A 57 6.05 -10.10 -14.43
CA ILE A 57 6.06 -9.26 -13.24
C ILE A 57 7.27 -8.31 -13.24
N GLU A 58 8.47 -8.81 -13.54
CA GLU A 58 9.69 -8.00 -13.55
C GLU A 58 9.71 -6.93 -14.62
N LEU A 59 9.06 -7.17 -15.77
CA LEU A 59 9.06 -6.23 -16.89
C LEU A 59 7.84 -5.29 -16.89
N THR A 60 6.71 -5.70 -16.33
CA THR A 60 5.47 -4.92 -16.37
C THR A 60 5.14 -4.21 -15.05
N LEU A 61 5.58 -4.74 -13.89
CA LEU A 61 5.32 -4.13 -12.57
C LEU A 61 6.52 -3.29 -12.11
N THR A 62 7.02 -2.41 -12.99
CA THR A 62 8.10 -1.47 -12.69
C THR A 62 7.60 -0.03 -12.65
N ALA A 63 8.41 0.89 -12.14
CA ALA A 63 8.09 2.33 -12.11
C ALA A 63 8.03 2.97 -13.51
N GLN A 64 8.64 2.33 -14.52
CA GLN A 64 8.63 2.80 -15.91
C GLN A 64 7.62 1.99 -16.72
N THR A 65 6.83 2.67 -17.56
CA THR A 65 5.90 1.99 -18.47
C THR A 65 6.70 1.12 -19.45
N PRO A 66 6.41 -0.19 -19.56
CA PRO A 66 7.09 -1.05 -20.52
C PRO A 66 6.83 -0.58 -21.95
N GLN A 67 7.84 -0.73 -22.82
CA GLN A 67 7.67 -0.46 -24.24
C GLN A 67 6.64 -1.43 -24.84
N TYR A 68 5.89 -0.97 -25.84
CA TYR A 68 4.87 -1.80 -26.46
C TYR A 68 5.44 -3.08 -27.08
N GLN A 69 6.65 -3.03 -27.63
CA GLN A 69 7.35 -4.20 -28.14
C GLN A 69 7.57 -5.27 -27.05
N THR A 70 7.92 -4.85 -25.83
CA THR A 70 8.06 -5.76 -24.67
C THR A 70 6.76 -6.49 -24.34
N ILE A 71 5.61 -5.82 -24.51
CA ILE A 71 4.30 -6.44 -24.32
C ILE A 71 4.04 -7.52 -25.36
N LEU A 72 4.36 -7.25 -26.63
CA LEU A 72 4.21 -8.23 -27.70
C LEU A 72 5.16 -9.42 -27.56
N ASP A 73 6.41 -9.19 -27.13
CA ASP A 73 7.38 -10.25 -26.87
C ASP A 73 6.94 -11.14 -25.69
N LEU A 74 6.37 -10.55 -24.65
CA LEU A 74 5.80 -11.29 -23.52
C LEU A 74 4.55 -12.07 -23.92
N ASP A 75 3.67 -11.49 -24.74
CA ASP A 75 2.49 -12.19 -25.29
C ASP A 75 2.93 -13.42 -26.10
N ARG A 76 3.93 -13.26 -26.98
CA ARG A 76 4.54 -14.37 -27.73
C ARG A 76 5.04 -15.46 -26.78
N LYS A 77 5.84 -15.09 -25.77
CA LYS A 77 6.39 -16.03 -24.78
C LYS A 77 5.30 -16.80 -24.04
N VAL A 78 4.19 -16.15 -23.68
CA VAL A 78 3.03 -16.78 -23.03
C VAL A 78 2.33 -17.77 -23.98
N ARG A 79 2.24 -17.45 -25.27
CA ARG A 79 1.57 -18.30 -26.27
C ARG A 79 2.43 -19.51 -26.68
N GLU A 80 3.75 -19.35 -26.72
CA GLU A 80 4.73 -20.39 -27.06
C GLU A 80 4.88 -21.45 -25.95
N LYS A 81 4.55 -21.14 -24.69
CA LYS A 81 4.49 -22.14 -23.62
C LYS A 81 3.27 -23.04 -23.82
N THR A 82 3.47 -24.12 -24.57
CA THR A 82 2.43 -25.08 -24.92
C THR A 82 2.01 -25.94 -23.72
N PHE A 83 0.76 -26.39 -23.74
CA PHE A 83 0.30 -27.45 -22.86
C PHE A 83 0.62 -28.78 -23.52
N PHE A 84 1.24 -29.69 -22.77
CA PHE A 84 1.42 -31.06 -23.26
C PHE A 84 0.05 -31.74 -23.41
N PRO A 85 -0.19 -32.55 -24.47
CA PRO A 85 -1.48 -33.19 -24.72
C PRO A 85 -2.02 -34.00 -23.53
N HIS A 86 -1.15 -34.66 -22.75
CA HIS A 86 -1.56 -35.43 -21.56
C HIS A 86 -1.99 -34.57 -20.37
N LEU A 87 -1.56 -33.30 -20.31
CA LEU A 87 -2.03 -32.29 -19.36
C LEU A 87 -3.23 -31.50 -19.91
N ASN A 88 -3.34 -31.42 -21.24
CA ASN A 88 -4.35 -30.67 -21.96
C ASN A 88 -5.53 -31.55 -22.36
N ALA A 89 -6.39 -31.89 -21.41
CA ALA A 89 -7.69 -32.37 -21.79
C ALA A 89 -8.67 -31.20 -21.78
N PHE A 90 -9.02 -30.76 -22.99
CA PHE A 90 -10.27 -30.07 -23.19
C PHE A 90 -11.39 -30.94 -22.62
N ILE A 91 -12.16 -30.36 -21.71
CA ILE A 91 -13.31 -31.05 -21.14
C ILE A 91 -14.42 -30.91 -22.16
N SER A 92 -14.72 -32.01 -22.86
CA SER A 92 -15.93 -32.06 -23.66
C SER A 92 -17.12 -31.93 -22.70
N PRO A 93 -18.17 -31.17 -23.06
CA PRO A 93 -19.43 -31.17 -22.31
C PRO A 93 -19.95 -32.59 -22.02
N GLU A 94 -19.58 -33.56 -22.88
CA GLU A 94 -20.02 -34.95 -22.89
C GLU A 94 -19.16 -35.92 -22.04
N ASP A 95 -18.04 -35.47 -21.46
CA ASP A 95 -17.14 -36.37 -20.71
C ASP A 95 -17.74 -36.79 -19.36
N GLU A 96 -18.52 -37.87 -19.25
CA GLU A 96 -19.29 -38.22 -18.03
C GLU A 96 -18.44 -38.53 -16.76
N GLU A 97 -17.19 -38.98 -16.90
CA GLU A 97 -16.34 -39.48 -15.80
C GLU A 97 -15.18 -38.53 -15.38
N ILE A 98 -15.44 -37.26 -15.10
CA ILE A 98 -14.39 -36.33 -14.62
C ILE A 98 -14.55 -36.02 -13.13
N THR A 99 -13.52 -36.35 -12.34
CA THR A 99 -13.46 -35.99 -10.91
C THR A 99 -13.28 -34.48 -10.71
N PRO A 100 -13.81 -33.89 -9.61
CA PRO A 100 -13.62 -32.46 -9.31
C PRO A 100 -12.14 -32.02 -9.24
N SER A 101 -11.25 -32.90 -8.77
CA SER A 101 -9.81 -32.61 -8.70
C SER A 101 -9.18 -32.48 -10.09
N LEU A 102 -9.49 -33.42 -11.00
CA LEU A 102 -8.99 -33.41 -12.36
C LEU A 102 -9.57 -32.22 -13.15
N TYR A 103 -10.85 -31.93 -12.93
CA TYR A 103 -11.52 -30.76 -13.47
C TYR A 103 -10.81 -29.46 -13.07
N MET A 104 -10.52 -29.30 -11.78
CA MET A 104 -9.86 -28.11 -11.24
C MET A 104 -8.41 -27.98 -11.73
N LYS A 105 -7.63 -29.08 -11.79
CA LYS A 105 -6.27 -29.05 -12.34
C LYS A 105 -6.28 -28.51 -13.78
N ARG A 106 -7.16 -29.05 -14.64
CA ARG A 106 -7.28 -28.65 -16.05
C ARG A 106 -7.81 -27.22 -16.22
N GLY A 107 -8.83 -26.83 -15.45
CA GLY A 107 -9.35 -25.46 -15.43
C GLY A 107 -8.31 -24.43 -14.97
N LEU A 108 -7.51 -24.76 -13.96
CA LEU A 108 -6.41 -23.91 -13.49
C LEU A 108 -5.33 -23.72 -14.56
N LEU A 109 -4.94 -24.77 -15.30
CA LEU A 109 -3.96 -24.65 -16.38
C LEU A 109 -4.42 -23.66 -17.47
N GLY A 110 -5.66 -23.81 -17.95
CA GLY A 110 -6.24 -22.92 -18.96
C GLY A 110 -6.36 -21.46 -18.48
N GLN A 111 -6.59 -21.28 -17.18
CA GLN A 111 -6.64 -19.97 -16.56
C GLN A 111 -5.28 -19.27 -16.50
N PHE A 112 -4.17 -19.97 -16.22
CA PHE A 112 -2.84 -19.34 -16.10
C PHE A 112 -2.47 -18.54 -17.35
N ARG A 113 -2.69 -19.12 -18.53
CA ARG A 113 -2.42 -18.44 -19.81
C ARG A 113 -3.39 -17.29 -20.06
N SER A 114 -4.70 -17.55 -19.94
CA SER A 114 -5.74 -16.56 -20.23
C SER A 114 -5.63 -15.34 -19.32
N ILE A 115 -5.41 -15.55 -18.03
CA ILE A 115 -5.21 -14.47 -17.05
C ILE A 115 -3.95 -13.69 -17.42
N THR A 116 -2.83 -14.34 -17.71
CA THR A 116 -1.59 -13.64 -18.06
C THR A 116 -1.79 -12.66 -19.23
N LEU A 117 -2.44 -13.13 -20.30
CA LEU A 117 -2.71 -12.32 -21.48
C LEU A 117 -3.71 -11.18 -21.21
N LEU A 118 -4.75 -11.44 -20.40
CA LEU A 118 -5.75 -10.44 -20.04
C LEU A 118 -5.10 -9.23 -19.36
N TYR A 119 -4.25 -9.47 -18.36
CA TYR A 119 -3.58 -8.40 -17.60
C TYR A 119 -2.42 -7.76 -18.37
N LEU A 120 -1.75 -8.50 -19.26
CA LEU A 120 -0.68 -7.97 -20.11
C LEU A 120 -1.20 -6.92 -21.11
N HIS A 121 -2.40 -7.14 -21.67
CA HIS A 121 -2.96 -6.26 -22.72
C HIS A 121 -3.96 -5.21 -22.24
N ARG A 122 -4.42 -5.25 -20.98
CA ARG A 122 -5.51 -4.36 -20.50
C ARG A 122 -5.24 -2.87 -20.65
N SER A 123 -4.00 -2.42 -20.44
CA SER A 123 -3.60 -1.01 -20.53
C SER A 123 -3.60 -0.53 -21.98
N PHE A 124 -2.95 -1.29 -22.87
CA PHE A 124 -2.86 -0.97 -24.30
C PHE A 124 -4.20 -1.20 -25.04
N PHE A 125 -5.08 -2.08 -24.55
CA PHE A 125 -6.48 -2.17 -24.99
C PHE A 125 -7.20 -0.83 -24.78
N ALA A 126 -7.08 -0.25 -23.59
CA ALA A 126 -7.76 0.99 -23.28
C ALA A 126 -7.14 2.18 -24.01
N GLN A 127 -5.80 2.20 -24.16
CA GLN A 127 -5.12 3.19 -25.01
C GLN A 127 -5.65 3.12 -26.46
N ALA A 128 -5.83 1.92 -27.03
CA ALA A 128 -6.42 1.78 -28.36
C ALA A 128 -7.83 2.39 -28.48
N MET A 129 -8.64 2.25 -27.42
CA MET A 129 -9.97 2.81 -27.35
C MET A 129 -10.00 4.33 -27.15
N LEU A 130 -8.97 4.92 -26.53
CA LEU A 130 -8.81 6.37 -26.43
C LEU A 130 -8.39 7.00 -27.74
N ASP A 131 -7.39 6.38 -28.38
CA ASP A 131 -6.77 6.92 -29.58
C ASP A 131 -7.78 6.91 -30.73
N HIS A 132 -8.57 5.83 -30.82
CA HIS A 132 -9.55 5.62 -31.89
C HIS A 132 -10.90 5.10 -31.34
N PRO A 133 -11.70 5.96 -30.66
CA PRO A 133 -12.93 5.53 -29.98
C PRO A 133 -14.00 4.95 -30.91
N SER A 134 -14.09 5.44 -32.15
CA SER A 134 -15.03 4.91 -33.14
C SER A 134 -14.60 3.56 -33.72
N ASN A 135 -13.29 3.32 -33.82
CA ASN A 135 -12.72 2.09 -34.37
C ASN A 135 -11.33 1.81 -33.79
N PRO A 136 -11.25 1.12 -32.64
CA PRO A 136 -9.97 0.83 -31.96
C PRO A 136 -8.98 0.01 -32.80
N LEU A 137 -9.44 -0.63 -33.88
CA LEU A 137 -8.58 -1.39 -34.81
C LEU A 137 -7.66 -0.49 -35.67
N GLN A 138 -7.91 0.81 -35.70
CA GLN A 138 -7.02 1.78 -36.36
C GLN A 138 -5.84 2.19 -35.49
N SER A 139 -5.87 1.87 -34.20
CA SER A 139 -4.77 2.17 -33.28
C SER A 139 -3.53 1.34 -33.59
N PRO A 140 -2.30 1.88 -33.36
CA PRO A 140 -1.09 1.08 -33.31
C PRO A 140 -1.16 -0.07 -32.27
N TYR A 141 -2.03 0.08 -31.27
CA TYR A 141 -2.27 -0.89 -30.20
C TYR A 141 -3.42 -1.87 -30.52
N SER A 142 -3.92 -1.89 -31.76
CA SER A 142 -4.96 -2.83 -32.20
C SER A 142 -4.68 -4.32 -31.94
N PRO A 143 -3.42 -4.82 -31.98
CA PRO A 143 -3.10 -6.17 -31.50
C PRO A 143 -3.53 -6.43 -30.05
N SER A 144 -3.25 -5.50 -29.15
CA SER A 144 -3.63 -5.60 -27.74
C SER A 144 -5.13 -5.46 -27.54
N PHE A 145 -5.79 -4.63 -28.34
CA PHE A 145 -7.25 -4.53 -28.33
C PHE A 145 -7.89 -5.90 -28.65
N LEU A 146 -7.45 -6.54 -29.73
CA LEU A 146 -7.95 -7.87 -30.13
C LEU A 146 -7.57 -8.96 -29.13
N ALA A 147 -6.34 -8.95 -28.61
CA ALA A 147 -5.86 -9.90 -27.62
C ALA A 147 -6.73 -9.85 -26.35
N ALA A 148 -6.94 -8.66 -25.80
CA ALA A 148 -7.74 -8.44 -24.60
C ALA A 148 -9.20 -8.87 -24.79
N TYR A 149 -9.83 -8.51 -25.92
CA TYR A 149 -11.20 -8.95 -26.22
C TYR A 149 -11.33 -10.47 -26.36
N ARG A 150 -10.46 -11.10 -27.16
CA ARG A 150 -10.50 -12.56 -27.38
C ARG A 150 -10.34 -13.33 -26.07
N VAL A 151 -9.43 -12.86 -25.22
CA VAL A 151 -9.20 -13.47 -23.91
C VAL A 151 -10.38 -13.22 -22.97
N ALA A 152 -10.95 -12.02 -22.93
CA ALA A 152 -12.15 -11.72 -22.13
C ALA A 152 -13.34 -12.62 -22.54
N SER A 153 -13.60 -12.74 -23.84
CA SER A 153 -14.62 -13.65 -24.40
C SER A 153 -14.37 -15.10 -23.98
N GLY A 154 -13.11 -15.56 -24.09
CA GLY A 154 -12.70 -16.90 -23.68
C GLY A 154 -12.91 -17.16 -22.18
N VAL A 155 -12.56 -16.20 -21.32
CA VAL A 155 -12.76 -16.30 -19.86
C VAL A 155 -14.23 -16.38 -19.51
N ILE A 156 -15.11 -15.58 -20.15
CA ILE A 156 -16.56 -15.61 -19.92
C ILE A 156 -17.13 -16.98 -20.28
N LYS A 157 -16.80 -17.50 -21.47
CA LYS A 157 -17.29 -18.80 -21.97
C LYS A 157 -16.76 -19.98 -21.16
N SER A 158 -15.46 -19.97 -20.82
CA SER A 158 -14.84 -20.98 -19.96
C SER A 158 -15.48 -20.98 -18.57
N THR A 159 -15.71 -19.81 -17.99
CA THR A 159 -16.38 -19.69 -16.69
C THR A 159 -17.81 -20.20 -16.72
N LEU A 160 -18.55 -19.94 -17.81
CA LEU A 160 -19.89 -20.49 -18.01
C LEU A 160 -19.88 -22.02 -18.01
N ASN A 161 -18.94 -22.63 -18.74
CA ASN A 161 -18.77 -24.09 -18.75
C ASN A 161 -18.41 -24.63 -17.35
N HIS A 162 -17.50 -23.95 -16.65
CA HIS A 162 -17.13 -24.27 -15.27
C HIS A 162 -18.31 -24.23 -14.30
N TYR A 163 -19.09 -23.16 -14.36
CA TYR A 163 -20.21 -22.95 -13.48
C TYR A 163 -21.36 -23.92 -13.74
N ASN A 164 -21.66 -24.23 -15.00
CA ASN A 164 -22.71 -25.20 -15.36
C ASN A 164 -22.39 -26.61 -14.85
N ARG A 165 -21.10 -26.97 -14.80
CA ARG A 165 -20.65 -28.31 -14.41
C ARG A 165 -20.44 -28.47 -12.91
N PHE A 166 -19.84 -27.48 -12.24
CA PHE A 166 -19.59 -27.50 -10.80
C PHE A 166 -19.96 -26.16 -10.13
N PRO A 167 -21.26 -25.84 -10.01
CA PRO A 167 -21.72 -24.52 -9.55
C PRO A 167 -21.30 -24.21 -8.11
N GLU A 168 -21.37 -25.18 -7.19
CA GLU A 168 -20.96 -24.96 -5.79
C GLU A 168 -19.44 -24.75 -5.65
N LEU A 169 -18.65 -25.52 -6.40
CA LEU A 169 -17.19 -25.41 -6.41
C LEU A 169 -16.75 -24.06 -6.98
N CYS A 170 -17.33 -23.67 -8.12
CA CYS A 170 -17.05 -22.39 -8.78
C CYS A 170 -17.54 -21.20 -7.93
N GLY A 171 -18.69 -21.34 -7.26
CA GLY A 171 -19.21 -20.36 -6.31
C GLY A 171 -18.21 -20.05 -5.19
N ARG A 172 -17.52 -21.06 -4.67
CA ARG A 172 -16.52 -20.91 -3.59
C ARG A 172 -15.16 -20.42 -4.07
N TRP A 173 -14.84 -20.60 -5.35
CA TRP A 173 -13.54 -20.24 -5.89
C TRP A 173 -13.47 -18.75 -6.28
N TRP A 174 -12.83 -17.97 -5.43
CA TRP A 174 -12.78 -16.51 -5.57
C TRP A 174 -12.14 -16.01 -6.87
N GLY A 175 -11.13 -16.70 -7.39
CA GLY A 175 -10.41 -16.30 -8.60
C GLY A 175 -11.31 -16.23 -9.84
N ILE A 176 -12.30 -17.13 -9.94
CA ILE A 176 -13.30 -17.11 -11.03
C ILE A 176 -14.01 -15.76 -11.08
N TRP A 177 -14.51 -15.28 -9.93
CA TRP A 177 -15.28 -14.04 -9.86
C TRP A 177 -14.42 -12.81 -10.16
N THR A 178 -13.16 -12.79 -9.70
CA THR A 178 -12.23 -11.70 -9.99
C THR A 178 -11.94 -11.58 -11.50
N HIS A 179 -11.61 -12.69 -12.16
CA HIS A 179 -11.26 -12.66 -13.58
C HIS A 179 -12.47 -12.50 -14.49
N LEU A 180 -13.62 -13.08 -14.13
CA LEU A 180 -14.89 -12.87 -14.83
C LEU A 180 -15.30 -11.39 -14.76
N PHE A 181 -15.09 -10.72 -13.62
CA PHE A 181 -15.35 -9.29 -13.49
C PHE A 181 -14.48 -8.47 -14.47
N SER A 182 -13.17 -8.69 -14.50
CA SER A 182 -12.27 -7.99 -15.43
C SER A 182 -12.64 -8.23 -16.90
N ALA A 183 -13.00 -9.46 -17.26
CA ALA A 183 -13.47 -9.79 -18.60
C ALA A 183 -14.78 -9.05 -18.95
N ALA A 184 -15.73 -8.99 -18.01
CA ALA A 184 -17.00 -8.27 -18.17
C ALA A 184 -16.80 -6.76 -18.40
N ILE A 185 -15.84 -6.14 -17.70
CA ILE A 185 -15.52 -4.72 -17.93
C ILE A 185 -14.96 -4.50 -19.34
N ILE A 186 -14.06 -5.36 -19.83
CA ILE A 186 -13.50 -5.22 -21.20
C ILE A 186 -14.60 -5.26 -22.26
N VAL A 187 -15.47 -6.27 -22.22
CA VAL A 187 -16.56 -6.38 -23.20
C VAL A 187 -17.57 -5.24 -23.05
N GLY A 188 -17.89 -4.81 -21.82
CA GLY A 188 -18.79 -3.69 -21.60
C GLY A 188 -18.22 -2.33 -22.05
N CYS A 189 -16.90 -2.13 -21.96
CA CYS A 189 -16.25 -0.94 -22.48
C CYS A 189 -16.41 -0.83 -24.00
N ILE A 190 -16.22 -1.93 -24.73
CA ILE A 190 -16.41 -1.96 -26.20
C ILE A 190 -17.81 -1.48 -26.57
N VAL A 191 -18.85 -1.98 -25.89
CA VAL A 191 -20.24 -1.59 -26.18
C VAL A 191 -20.50 -0.12 -25.84
N THR A 192 -20.01 0.35 -24.71
CA THR A 192 -20.31 1.70 -24.20
C THR A 192 -19.51 2.81 -24.88
N ARG A 193 -18.36 2.49 -25.48
CA ARG A 193 -17.43 3.49 -26.03
C ARG A 193 -17.20 3.37 -27.52
N SER A 194 -17.32 2.17 -28.06
CA SER A 194 -17.21 1.89 -29.49
C SER A 194 -18.46 1.16 -29.99
N PRO A 195 -19.68 1.71 -29.82
CA PRO A 195 -20.91 1.03 -30.24
C PRO A 195 -20.97 0.75 -31.75
N ALA A 196 -20.19 1.50 -32.54
CA ALA A 196 -20.00 1.32 -33.98
C ALA A 196 -18.98 0.23 -34.35
N SER A 197 -18.26 -0.33 -33.37
CA SER A 197 -17.32 -1.44 -33.60
C SER A 197 -18.08 -2.68 -34.07
N SER A 198 -17.50 -3.43 -35.01
CA SER A 198 -18.03 -4.73 -35.44
C SER A 198 -18.10 -5.75 -34.31
N MET A 199 -17.39 -5.51 -33.19
CA MET A 199 -17.34 -6.40 -32.03
C MET A 199 -18.36 -6.01 -30.94
N ALA A 200 -18.97 -4.83 -31.01
CA ALA A 200 -19.94 -4.37 -30.01
C ALA A 200 -21.19 -5.27 -29.87
N PRO A 201 -21.79 -5.83 -30.95
CA PRO A 201 -22.93 -6.74 -30.80
C PRO A 201 -22.60 -7.98 -29.96
N SER A 202 -21.48 -8.66 -30.28
CA SER A 202 -21.04 -9.86 -29.57
C SER A 202 -20.61 -9.55 -28.14
N ALA A 203 -19.89 -8.43 -27.93
CA ALA A 203 -19.49 -7.96 -26.60
C ALA A 203 -20.69 -7.67 -25.69
N PHE A 204 -21.81 -7.19 -26.26
CA PHE A 204 -23.04 -6.94 -25.50
C PHE A 204 -23.71 -8.22 -25.02
N ILE A 205 -23.74 -9.26 -25.86
CA ILE A 205 -24.25 -10.58 -25.48
C ILE A 205 -23.36 -11.18 -24.38
N GLU A 206 -22.04 -11.10 -24.53
CA GLU A 206 -21.08 -11.63 -23.56
C GLU A 206 -21.15 -10.89 -22.21
N LEU A 207 -21.42 -9.58 -22.21
CA LEU A 207 -21.70 -8.82 -20.99
C LEU A 207 -22.97 -9.34 -20.29
N GLY A 208 -24.00 -9.70 -21.05
CA GLY A 208 -25.22 -10.34 -20.53
C GLY A 208 -24.90 -11.66 -19.82
N LEU A 209 -24.17 -12.56 -20.51
CA LEU A 209 -23.75 -13.85 -19.94
C LEU A 209 -22.95 -13.69 -18.65
N ALA A 210 -22.05 -12.71 -18.59
CA ALA A 210 -21.30 -12.42 -17.38
C ALA A 210 -22.24 -11.96 -16.24
N CYS A 211 -23.17 -11.04 -16.50
CA CYS A 211 -24.13 -10.58 -15.49
C CYS A 211 -24.97 -11.74 -14.93
N ASP A 212 -25.45 -12.64 -15.80
CA ASP A 212 -26.26 -13.79 -15.39
C ASP A 212 -25.45 -14.77 -14.52
N LEU A 213 -24.16 -14.97 -14.82
CA LEU A 213 -23.26 -15.76 -13.99
C LEU A 213 -23.05 -15.12 -12.61
N PHE A 214 -22.87 -13.80 -12.55
CA PHE A 214 -22.75 -13.07 -11.28
C PHE A 214 -24.05 -13.14 -10.46
N GLU A 215 -25.21 -13.14 -11.11
CA GLU A 215 -26.52 -13.31 -10.47
C GLU A 215 -26.68 -14.72 -9.88
N LYS A 216 -26.33 -15.76 -10.65
CA LYS A 216 -26.31 -17.15 -10.13
C LYS A 216 -25.32 -17.31 -8.98
N GLY A 217 -24.13 -16.72 -9.09
CA GLY A 217 -23.08 -16.79 -8.08
C GLY A 217 -23.38 -16.01 -6.79
N ALA A 218 -24.20 -14.96 -6.86
CA ALA A 218 -24.55 -14.10 -5.73
C ALA A 218 -25.21 -14.85 -4.57
N MET A 219 -25.84 -15.99 -4.85
CA MET A 219 -26.43 -16.87 -3.84
C MET A 219 -25.36 -17.51 -2.93
N HIS A 220 -24.18 -17.80 -3.48
CA HIS A 220 -23.15 -18.60 -2.83
C HIS A 220 -21.83 -17.83 -2.59
N SER A 221 -21.67 -16.65 -3.19
CA SER A 221 -20.44 -15.86 -3.14
C SER A 221 -20.73 -14.40 -2.81
N ARG A 222 -20.18 -13.93 -1.68
CA ARG A 222 -20.17 -12.51 -1.31
C ARG A 222 -19.51 -11.65 -2.41
N ARG A 223 -18.47 -12.17 -3.05
CA ARG A 223 -17.75 -11.48 -4.13
C ARG A 223 -18.60 -11.31 -5.38
N ALA A 224 -19.36 -12.36 -5.74
CA ALA A 224 -20.30 -12.27 -6.84
C ALA A 224 -21.42 -11.26 -6.55
N ARG A 225 -21.95 -11.21 -5.32
CA ARG A 225 -22.91 -10.17 -4.90
C ARG A 225 -22.37 -8.76 -5.11
N SER A 226 -21.14 -8.52 -4.66
CA SER A 226 -20.48 -7.21 -4.80
C SER A 226 -20.26 -6.83 -6.26
N GLY A 227 -19.76 -7.76 -7.09
CA GLY A 227 -19.53 -7.52 -8.53
C GLY A 227 -20.82 -7.31 -9.32
N LEU A 228 -21.89 -8.03 -8.98
CA LEU A 228 -23.18 -7.95 -9.66
C LEU A 228 -23.78 -6.54 -9.62
N ALA A 229 -23.69 -5.86 -8.48
CA ALA A 229 -24.19 -4.49 -8.32
C ALA A 229 -23.55 -3.50 -9.31
N ILE A 230 -22.26 -3.69 -9.61
CA ILE A 230 -21.52 -2.86 -10.56
C ILE A 230 -21.88 -3.25 -12.00
N LEU A 231 -21.87 -4.55 -12.30
CA LEU A 231 -22.14 -5.04 -13.65
C LEU A 231 -23.57 -4.74 -14.11
N TYR A 232 -24.55 -4.71 -13.21
CA TYR A 232 -25.90 -4.25 -13.57
C TYR A 232 -25.95 -2.79 -13.99
N LYS A 233 -25.22 -1.89 -13.32
CA LYS A 233 -25.11 -0.49 -13.75
C LYS A 233 -24.47 -0.41 -15.13
N MET A 234 -23.43 -1.20 -15.37
CA MET A 234 -22.75 -1.26 -16.66
C MET A 234 -23.65 -1.82 -17.77
N ARG A 235 -24.40 -2.89 -17.50
CA ARG A 235 -25.37 -3.50 -18.43
C ARG A 235 -26.44 -2.48 -18.85
N ARG A 236 -26.97 -1.70 -17.90
CA ARG A 236 -27.93 -0.62 -18.18
C ARG A 236 -27.34 0.47 -19.07
N LYS A 237 -26.12 0.94 -18.77
CA LYS A 237 -25.42 1.95 -19.58
C LYS A 237 -25.14 1.43 -20.99
N ALA A 238 -24.66 0.19 -21.11
CA ALA A 238 -24.40 -0.47 -22.38
C ALA A 238 -25.68 -0.60 -23.22
N PHE A 239 -26.80 -1.00 -22.61
CA PHE A 239 -28.10 -1.06 -23.27
C PHE A 239 -28.52 0.30 -23.83
N GLN A 240 -28.46 1.36 -23.03
CA GLN A 240 -28.85 2.71 -23.44
C GLN A 240 -28.00 3.25 -24.60
N VAL A 241 -26.67 3.10 -24.52
CA VAL A 241 -25.75 3.56 -25.56
C VAL A 241 -25.95 2.78 -26.86
N TYR A 242 -26.06 1.46 -26.75
CA TYR A 242 -26.19 0.59 -27.91
C TYR A 242 -27.57 0.71 -28.58
N SER A 243 -28.64 0.91 -27.81
CA SER A 243 -29.99 1.16 -28.34
C SER A 243 -30.06 2.51 -29.07
N GLN A 244 -29.48 3.57 -28.50
CA GLN A 244 -29.42 4.88 -29.15
C GLN A 244 -28.70 4.82 -30.49
N PHE A 245 -27.55 4.13 -30.53
CA PHE A 245 -26.78 3.92 -31.75
C PHE A 245 -27.59 3.14 -32.81
N ARG A 246 -28.27 2.04 -32.42
CA ARG A 246 -29.11 1.26 -33.35
C ARG A 246 -30.33 2.02 -33.87
N SER A 247 -30.87 2.96 -33.08
CA SER A 247 -32.00 3.79 -33.49
C SER A 247 -31.62 4.94 -34.44
N GLY A 248 -30.35 5.04 -34.88
CA GLY A 248 -29.90 6.07 -35.82
C GLY A 248 -29.74 7.47 -35.21
N ASN A 249 -29.96 7.61 -33.90
CA ASN A 249 -29.63 8.83 -33.18
C ASN A 249 -28.12 8.82 -32.92
N GLY A 250 -27.40 9.79 -33.49
CA GLY A 250 -25.94 9.87 -33.39
C GLY A 250 -25.42 9.75 -31.95
N ILE A 251 -24.18 9.27 -31.81
CA ILE A 251 -23.47 9.16 -30.52
C ILE A 251 -23.62 10.50 -29.78
N PRO A 252 -24.05 10.53 -28.50
CA PRO A 252 -24.37 11.78 -27.82
C PRO A 252 -23.10 12.64 -27.65
N ASN A 253 -22.89 13.56 -28.56
CA ASN A 253 -21.91 14.63 -28.45
C ASN A 253 -22.52 15.73 -27.59
N LYS A 254 -22.15 15.76 -26.31
CA LYS A 254 -22.30 16.82 -25.30
C LYS A 254 -23.71 17.40 -25.08
N THR A 255 -24.02 17.55 -23.79
CA THR A 255 -25.09 18.37 -23.18
C THR A 255 -26.49 17.73 -23.07
N LEU A 256 -26.65 16.90 -22.04
CA LEU A 256 -27.90 16.89 -21.25
C LEU A 256 -27.53 17.30 -19.82
N SER A 257 -27.68 18.59 -19.55
CA SER A 257 -27.46 19.21 -18.26
C SER A 257 -28.69 19.01 -17.36
N VAL A 258 -28.60 18.08 -16.41
CA VAL A 258 -29.08 18.31 -15.04
C VAL A 258 -28.06 17.67 -14.10
N GLY A 259 -27.20 18.52 -13.51
CA GLY A 259 -26.20 18.16 -12.50
C GLY A 259 -24.94 17.49 -13.06
N ARG A 260 -23.86 18.24 -13.27
CA ARG A 260 -22.51 17.72 -13.61
C ARG A 260 -22.11 16.58 -12.67
N PRO A 261 -21.52 15.50 -13.21
CA PRO A 261 -20.10 15.54 -13.57
C PRO A 261 -19.73 14.89 -14.92
N ASP A 262 -18.77 15.52 -15.59
CA ASP A 262 -18.17 15.15 -16.87
C ASP A 262 -17.09 14.08 -16.61
N TYR A 263 -17.41 12.80 -16.83
CA TYR A 263 -16.55 11.66 -16.40
C TYR A 263 -16.13 10.72 -17.53
N GLY A 264 -16.50 10.98 -18.78
CA GLY A 264 -16.21 10.06 -19.89
C GLY A 264 -14.73 10.00 -20.29
N ASP A 265 -14.09 11.14 -20.52
CA ASP A 265 -12.76 11.20 -21.16
C ASP A 265 -11.60 10.85 -20.20
N ASP A 266 -11.77 11.09 -18.89
CA ASP A 266 -10.75 10.82 -17.86
C ASP A 266 -10.59 9.31 -17.55
N GLU A 267 -11.64 8.50 -17.80
CA GLU A 267 -11.73 7.09 -17.41
C GLU A 267 -10.76 6.17 -18.16
N LEU A 268 -10.69 6.31 -19.49
CA LEU A 268 -9.87 5.46 -20.35
C LEU A 268 -8.40 5.94 -20.33
N ALA A 269 -8.14 7.26 -20.22
CA ALA A 269 -6.80 7.89 -20.17
C ALA A 269 -5.94 7.34 -19.03
N LEU A 270 -6.61 6.97 -17.96
CA LEU A 270 -6.05 6.39 -16.77
C LEU A 270 -5.49 4.98 -17.03
N PHE A 271 -6.11 4.16 -17.88
CA PHE A 271 -5.58 2.86 -18.30
C PHE A 271 -4.40 2.95 -19.28
N GLY A 272 -4.34 4.05 -20.04
CA GLY A 272 -3.30 4.34 -21.03
C GLY A 272 -1.96 4.78 -20.43
N GLY A 273 -1.87 4.87 -19.10
CA GLY A 273 -0.67 5.29 -18.39
C GLY A 273 -0.55 6.81 -18.17
N GLN A 274 -1.59 7.61 -18.42
CA GLN A 274 -1.57 9.04 -18.10
C GLN A 274 -1.94 9.27 -16.63
N THR A 275 -0.94 9.22 -15.76
CA THR A 275 -1.10 9.58 -14.34
C THR A 275 -1.24 11.10 -14.19
N ARG A 276 -2.33 11.55 -13.55
CA ARG A 276 -2.62 12.96 -13.27
C ARG A 276 -1.61 13.55 -12.28
N VAL A 277 -0.46 14.00 -12.78
CA VAL A 277 0.38 15.00 -12.10
C VAL A 277 0.42 16.22 -13.01
N LEU A 278 -0.42 17.21 -12.68
CA LEU A 278 -0.58 18.52 -13.34
C LEU A 278 -1.22 18.54 -14.75
N VAL A 279 -2.56 18.53 -14.82
CA VAL A 279 -3.29 19.09 -15.98
C VAL A 279 -4.18 20.25 -15.53
N SER A 280 -3.56 21.42 -15.42
CA SER A 280 -4.26 22.71 -15.57
C SER A 280 -3.49 23.69 -16.46
N LYS A 281 -2.35 23.30 -17.08
CA LYS A 281 -1.52 24.23 -17.86
C LYS A 281 -1.13 23.81 -19.27
N LEU A 282 -1.43 22.58 -19.71
CA LEU A 282 -1.06 22.13 -21.07
C LEU A 282 -2.21 22.14 -22.09
N LEU A 283 -3.47 22.31 -21.66
CA LEU A 283 -4.62 22.50 -22.57
C LEU A 283 -5.08 23.96 -22.70
N SER A 284 -4.42 24.91 -22.03
CA SER A 284 -4.76 26.35 -22.12
C SER A 284 -3.89 27.14 -23.10
N ASN A 285 -2.97 26.48 -23.83
CA ASN A 285 -2.06 27.17 -24.77
C ASN A 285 -2.32 26.90 -26.26
N SER A 286 -3.36 26.15 -26.60
CA SER A 286 -3.85 26.06 -27.98
C SER A 286 -5.28 26.57 -28.01
N HIS A 287 -5.46 27.89 -27.99
CA HIS A 287 -6.61 28.65 -28.53
C HIS A 287 -6.31 30.14 -28.31
N LYS A 288 -5.47 30.71 -29.18
CA LYS A 288 -5.53 32.16 -29.45
C LYS A 288 -6.20 32.34 -30.80
N PRO A 289 -7.34 33.04 -30.89
CA PRO A 289 -7.94 33.37 -32.18
C PRO A 289 -7.06 34.45 -32.83
N ARG A 290 -6.40 34.11 -33.92
CA ARG A 290 -5.62 35.07 -34.70
C ARG A 290 -6.60 35.86 -35.57
N GLN A 291 -6.79 37.12 -35.22
CA GLN A 291 -7.57 38.10 -35.98
C GLN A 291 -7.09 38.17 -37.44
N GLN A 292 -8.04 38.18 -38.36
CA GLN A 292 -7.83 38.58 -39.74
C GLN A 292 -7.47 40.06 -39.79
N SER A 293 -6.30 40.38 -40.32
CA SER A 293 -6.04 41.67 -40.96
C SER A 293 -5.16 41.47 -42.19
N ARG A 294 -5.54 42.22 -43.21
CA ARG A 294 -5.17 42.11 -44.62
C ARG A 294 -3.69 42.39 -44.92
N SER A 295 -3.37 41.97 -46.14
CA SER A 295 -2.51 42.59 -47.16
C SER A 295 -1.03 42.18 -47.28
N SER A 296 -0.78 41.75 -48.51
CA SER A 296 0.27 42.18 -49.44
C SER A 296 1.64 41.51 -49.41
N SER A 297 1.81 40.70 -50.45
CA SER A 297 2.86 40.79 -51.47
C SER A 297 4.28 40.34 -51.16
N SER A 298 4.63 39.31 -51.93
CA SER A 298 5.70 39.29 -52.93
C SER A 298 7.09 38.78 -52.54
N SER A 299 7.50 37.90 -53.45
CA SER A 299 8.82 37.74 -54.07
C SER A 299 9.85 36.82 -53.42
N ALA A 300 10.10 35.75 -54.19
CA ALA A 300 11.38 35.34 -54.75
C ALA A 300 12.11 34.16 -54.07
N SER A 301 11.87 32.97 -54.64
CA SER A 301 12.79 32.18 -55.49
C SER A 301 14.27 32.08 -55.09
N VAL A 302 15.04 31.02 -55.33
CA VAL A 302 14.94 29.69 -55.97
C VAL A 302 16.36 29.09 -55.82
N SER A 303 16.48 27.77 -55.60
CA SER A 303 17.44 26.88 -56.30
C SER A 303 17.18 25.44 -55.83
N SER A 304 16.50 24.58 -56.61
CA SER A 304 16.98 23.78 -57.77
C SER A 304 17.86 22.61 -57.29
N ASP A 305 17.68 21.35 -57.66
CA ASP A 305 16.98 20.69 -58.78
C ASP A 305 16.72 19.21 -58.36
N SER A 306 15.56 18.59 -58.64
CA SER A 306 15.09 18.00 -59.92
C SER A 306 15.83 16.68 -60.24
N GLU A 307 15.24 15.57 -60.70
CA GLU A 307 14.00 15.33 -61.45
C GLU A 307 13.76 13.79 -61.50
N SER A 308 12.54 13.25 -61.54
CA SER A 308 11.77 12.98 -62.78
C SER A 308 10.41 12.37 -62.38
N ARG A 309 9.25 13.02 -62.62
CA ARG A 309 8.33 12.96 -63.80
C ARG A 309 7.92 11.51 -64.18
N LEU A 310 6.63 11.16 -64.27
CA LEU A 310 5.63 11.66 -65.21
C LEU A 310 4.16 11.43 -64.74
N THR A 311 3.30 12.43 -65.02
CA THR A 311 1.81 12.47 -65.07
C THR A 311 1.26 11.84 -66.39
N PRO A 312 -0.06 11.52 -66.62
CA PRO A 312 -1.21 12.45 -66.46
C PRO A 312 -2.68 11.92 -66.29
N SER A 313 -3.57 12.92 -66.11
CA SER A 313 -4.96 13.11 -66.63
C SER A 313 -6.23 12.71 -65.83
N ASN A 314 -7.12 13.72 -65.72
CA ASN A 314 -8.58 13.81 -65.44
C ASN A 314 -9.39 12.50 -65.58
N ASP A 315 -10.47 12.22 -64.84
CA ASP A 315 -11.71 13.01 -64.70
C ASP A 315 -12.67 12.36 -63.66
N SER A 316 -13.60 13.17 -63.14
CA SER A 316 -14.93 12.92 -62.54
C SER A 316 -15.31 11.67 -61.69
N SER A 317 -15.91 11.97 -60.53
CA SER A 317 -17.01 11.30 -59.80
C SER A 317 -16.97 9.79 -59.51
N HIS A 318 -16.89 9.42 -58.21
CA HIS A 318 -17.89 8.62 -57.46
C HIS A 318 -17.31 8.04 -56.15
N HIS A 319 -18.14 8.10 -55.09
CA HIS A 319 -18.17 7.34 -53.82
C HIS A 319 -16.86 7.11 -53.00
N PRO A 320 -16.88 7.35 -51.67
CA PRO A 320 -15.79 6.96 -50.80
C PRO A 320 -15.80 5.44 -50.64
N ASP A 321 -14.88 4.77 -51.32
CA ASP A 321 -14.57 3.38 -51.09
C ASP A 321 -13.93 3.25 -49.70
N THR A 322 -14.62 2.55 -48.82
CA THR A 322 -14.15 2.18 -47.48
C THR A 322 -13.14 1.05 -47.57
N SER A 323 -12.00 1.27 -48.25
CA SER A 323 -10.83 0.43 -48.08
C SER A 323 -10.07 0.91 -46.85
N ARG A 324 -10.43 0.30 -45.72
CA ARG A 324 -9.81 0.55 -44.41
C ARG A 324 -8.31 0.26 -44.50
N GLU A 325 -7.48 1.30 -44.46
CA GLU A 325 -6.06 1.13 -44.16
C GLU A 325 -5.95 0.50 -42.76
N VAL A 326 -5.57 -0.77 -42.73
CA VAL A 326 -5.32 -1.53 -41.51
C VAL A 326 -3.93 -1.17 -41.00
N HIS A 327 -3.80 -0.89 -39.70
CA HIS A 327 -2.50 -0.52 -39.13
C HIS A 327 -1.46 -1.65 -39.34
N PRO A 328 -0.24 -1.37 -39.83
CA PRO A 328 0.76 -2.39 -40.17
C PRO A 328 1.09 -3.39 -39.05
N SER A 329 1.12 -2.92 -37.79
CA SER A 329 1.33 -3.78 -36.61
C SER A 329 0.25 -4.86 -36.42
N LEU A 330 -0.95 -4.65 -36.96
CA LEU A 330 -2.02 -5.66 -36.91
C LEU A 330 -1.73 -6.81 -37.89
N VAL A 331 -1.19 -6.50 -39.07
CA VAL A 331 -0.83 -7.51 -40.08
C VAL A 331 0.31 -8.39 -39.56
N GLU A 332 1.32 -7.76 -38.95
CA GLU A 332 2.43 -8.45 -38.30
C GLU A 332 1.97 -9.30 -37.10
N TYR A 333 1.10 -8.78 -36.25
CA TYR A 333 0.56 -9.58 -35.14
C TYR A 333 -0.29 -10.76 -35.63
N LEU A 334 -1.06 -10.59 -36.70
CA LEU A 334 -1.87 -11.68 -37.26
C LEU A 334 -1.00 -12.76 -37.93
N SER A 335 0.19 -12.43 -38.43
CA SER A 335 1.14 -13.41 -38.98
C SER A 335 1.87 -14.23 -37.90
N MET A 336 1.82 -13.79 -36.63
CA MET A 336 2.29 -14.56 -35.48
C MET A 336 1.36 -15.74 -35.13
N PHE A 337 0.24 -15.89 -35.83
CA PHE A 337 -0.64 -17.05 -35.74
C PHE A 337 -0.38 -18.00 -36.93
N PRO A 338 -0.49 -19.33 -36.75
CA PRO A 338 -0.33 -20.28 -37.86
C PRO A 338 -1.31 -19.99 -39.02
N PRO A 339 -0.89 -20.14 -40.29
CA PRO A 339 -1.76 -19.90 -41.44
C PRO A 339 -2.92 -20.89 -41.46
N SER A 340 -4.15 -20.37 -41.63
CA SER A 340 -5.36 -21.19 -41.79
C SER A 340 -5.41 -21.76 -43.21
N THR A 341 -5.39 -23.09 -43.36
CA THR A 341 -5.65 -23.74 -44.65
C THR A 341 -7.14 -23.62 -45.00
N ALA A 342 -7.47 -22.69 -45.90
CA ALA A 342 -8.79 -22.63 -46.54
C ALA A 342 -8.77 -23.47 -47.83
N THR A 343 -9.50 -24.58 -47.85
CA THR A 343 -9.78 -25.32 -49.09
C THR A 343 -10.97 -24.67 -49.80
N HIS A 344 -10.70 -24.02 -50.93
CA HIS A 344 -11.70 -23.65 -51.94
C HIS A 344 -12.45 -24.89 -52.44
N ARG A 345 -13.78 -24.84 -52.55
CA ARG A 345 -14.53 -25.56 -53.60
C ARG A 345 -15.85 -24.85 -53.92
N ASN A 346 -16.08 -24.72 -55.22
CA ASN A 346 -17.11 -23.94 -55.91
C ASN A 346 -18.53 -24.46 -55.67
N PHE A 347 -19.49 -23.53 -55.72
CA PHE A 347 -20.90 -23.78 -55.94
C PHE A 347 -21.16 -24.18 -57.41
N GLU A 348 -21.87 -25.27 -57.65
CA GLU A 348 -22.83 -25.37 -58.75
C GLU A 348 -23.89 -26.48 -58.49
N ASP A 349 -25.14 -26.02 -58.53
CA ASP A 349 -26.45 -26.64 -58.83
C ASP A 349 -26.91 -28.05 -58.36
N GLN A 350 -28.04 -28.00 -57.63
CA GLN A 350 -29.32 -28.70 -57.81
C GLN A 350 -29.47 -30.23 -57.76
N THR A 351 -30.28 -30.62 -56.76
CA THR A 351 -31.40 -31.61 -56.76
C THR A 351 -31.12 -33.11 -56.49
N PRO A 352 -32.11 -33.82 -55.90
CA PRO A 352 -31.86 -34.86 -54.88
C PRO A 352 -32.26 -36.28 -55.33
N LEU A 353 -31.88 -37.31 -54.56
CA LEU A 353 -32.76 -38.38 -54.03
C LEU A 353 -32.00 -39.68 -53.64
N THR A 354 -32.46 -40.24 -52.51
CA THR A 354 -32.68 -41.67 -52.19
C THR A 354 -31.53 -42.61 -51.75
N ASN A 355 -31.70 -43.07 -50.50
CA ASN A 355 -31.76 -44.45 -49.97
C ASN A 355 -30.57 -45.43 -50.03
N SER A 356 -30.40 -46.08 -48.85
CA SER A 356 -30.02 -47.49 -48.60
C SER A 356 -28.57 -47.91 -48.92
N SER A 357 -27.86 -48.82 -48.26
CA SER A 357 -28.00 -49.66 -47.05
C SER A 357 -26.74 -50.56 -46.98
N VAL A 358 -26.08 -50.70 -45.80
CA VAL A 358 -25.71 -51.98 -45.10
C VAL A 358 -24.71 -52.97 -45.84
N PRO A 359 -23.89 -53.84 -45.16
CA PRO A 359 -22.49 -53.63 -44.74
C PRO A 359 -21.58 -54.87 -45.05
N ALA A 360 -20.58 -55.17 -44.17
CA ALA A 360 -19.82 -56.44 -43.93
C ALA A 360 -18.36 -56.45 -44.44
N LEU A 361 -17.35 -57.18 -43.91
CA LEU A 361 -17.02 -57.99 -42.70
C LEU A 361 -15.52 -58.45 -42.87
N HIS A 362 -14.75 -58.58 -41.77
CA HIS A 362 -13.56 -59.47 -41.54
C HIS A 362 -12.28 -59.34 -42.45
N GLN A 363 -11.02 -59.70 -42.12
CA GLN A 363 -10.37 -60.68 -41.21
C GLN A 363 -8.82 -60.42 -41.09
N ASP A 364 -8.11 -61.26 -40.30
CA ASP A 364 -6.77 -61.18 -39.64
C ASP A 364 -5.40 -61.19 -40.41
N GLN A 365 -4.38 -60.49 -39.83
CA GLN A 365 -2.90 -60.74 -39.57
C GLN A 365 -1.87 -61.30 -40.61
N PRO A 366 -0.49 -61.25 -40.43
CA PRO A 366 0.49 -60.31 -39.80
C PRO A 366 1.86 -60.11 -40.59
N ASP A 367 2.85 -59.41 -39.97
CA ASP A 367 4.34 -59.39 -40.14
C ASP A 367 5.14 -58.35 -41.01
N HIS A 368 5.94 -57.51 -40.29
CA HIS A 368 7.34 -56.97 -40.48
C HIS A 368 7.91 -56.63 -41.89
N ALA A 369 8.64 -55.53 -42.20
CA ALA A 369 9.39 -54.50 -41.47
C ALA A 369 9.94 -53.36 -42.39
N LEU A 370 10.07 -52.12 -41.83
CA LEU A 370 11.09 -51.05 -42.06
C LEU A 370 11.00 -49.96 -43.17
N TRP A 371 10.62 -48.75 -42.69
CA TRP A 371 11.02 -47.35 -43.00
C TRP A 371 10.36 -46.48 -44.11
N GLN A 372 9.93 -45.30 -43.64
CA GLN A 372 9.54 -44.04 -44.31
C GLN A 372 8.08 -43.85 -44.72
N ASN A 373 7.29 -43.27 -43.81
CA ASN A 373 6.21 -42.34 -44.14
C ASN A 373 6.12 -41.26 -43.04
N PRO A 374 5.86 -39.99 -43.38
CA PRO A 374 5.63 -38.93 -42.41
C PRO A 374 4.27 -39.15 -41.74
N LEU A 375 4.25 -39.34 -40.42
CA LEU A 375 3.01 -39.42 -39.65
C LEU A 375 2.45 -38.01 -39.39
N PRO A 376 1.12 -37.86 -39.39
CA PRO A 376 0.43 -36.58 -39.41
C PRO A 376 0.49 -35.89 -38.05
N THR A 377 0.98 -34.66 -38.01
CA THR A 377 0.80 -33.73 -36.90
C THR A 377 -0.70 -33.49 -36.64
N PRO A 378 -1.24 -33.75 -35.43
CA PRO A 378 -2.54 -33.22 -35.04
C PRO A 378 -2.34 -31.74 -34.67
N SER A 379 -2.69 -30.84 -35.59
CA SER A 379 -2.74 -29.40 -35.33
C SER A 379 -3.90 -29.10 -34.39
N LEU A 380 -3.61 -28.97 -33.09
CA LEU A 380 -4.53 -28.42 -32.11
C LEU A 380 -4.60 -26.90 -32.33
N PHE A 381 -5.82 -26.40 -32.59
CA PHE A 381 -6.19 -25.00 -32.91
C PHE A 381 -6.22 -24.61 -34.40
N THR A 382 -7.28 -25.04 -35.08
CA THR A 382 -7.92 -24.21 -36.10
C THR A 382 -9.07 -23.44 -35.45
N PRO A 383 -9.19 -22.10 -35.59
CA PRO A 383 -10.41 -21.40 -35.27
C PRO A 383 -11.50 -21.82 -36.27
N LEU A 384 -12.73 -22.03 -35.80
CA LEU A 384 -13.88 -22.24 -36.70
C LEU A 384 -14.01 -21.06 -37.68
N PRO A 385 -14.39 -21.29 -38.96
CA PRO A 385 -14.58 -20.22 -39.93
C PRO A 385 -15.75 -19.29 -39.56
N PRO A 386 -15.74 -18.02 -40.00
CA PRO A 386 -16.77 -17.01 -39.68
C PRO A 386 -18.20 -17.41 -40.08
N GLU A 387 -18.38 -18.34 -41.01
CA GLU A 387 -19.70 -18.73 -41.52
C GLU A 387 -20.37 -19.86 -40.73
N THR A 388 -19.64 -20.52 -39.82
CA THR A 388 -20.25 -21.38 -38.79
C THR A 388 -20.71 -20.57 -37.56
N PHE A 389 -20.36 -19.28 -37.48
CA PHE A 389 -20.76 -18.42 -36.35
C PHE A 389 -22.23 -17.97 -36.41
N SER A 390 -22.94 -18.18 -37.52
CA SER A 390 -24.38 -17.92 -37.62
C SER A 390 -25.25 -19.12 -37.20
N SER A 391 -24.74 -20.36 -37.32
CA SER A 391 -25.51 -21.57 -37.05
C SER A 391 -25.51 -21.98 -35.56
N ILE A 392 -24.43 -21.72 -34.82
CA ILE A 392 -24.36 -22.01 -33.38
C ILE A 392 -25.22 -21.02 -32.55
N THR A 393 -25.46 -19.82 -33.07
CA THR A 393 -26.48 -18.91 -32.51
C THR A 393 -27.91 -19.40 -32.73
N SER A 394 -28.13 -20.42 -33.59
CA SER A 394 -29.46 -20.98 -33.85
C SER A 394 -29.81 -22.17 -32.94
N GLU A 395 -28.82 -22.97 -32.52
CA GLU A 395 -29.09 -24.21 -31.76
C GLU A 395 -29.04 -24.09 -30.23
N LEU A 396 -28.52 -22.97 -29.68
CA LEU A 396 -28.54 -22.69 -28.24
C LEU A 396 -29.53 -21.58 -27.85
N SER A 397 -30.52 -21.30 -28.70
CA SER A 397 -31.50 -20.25 -28.45
C SER A 397 -32.85 -20.81 -28.00
N PRO A 398 -33.29 -20.57 -26.76
CA PRO A 398 -34.70 -20.40 -26.47
C PRO A 398 -35.14 -18.92 -26.61
N PHE A 399 -34.26 -18.01 -27.06
CA PHE A 399 -34.54 -16.57 -27.05
C PHE A 399 -34.41 -15.97 -28.45
N SER A 400 -35.55 -15.84 -29.13
CA SER A 400 -35.70 -14.92 -30.25
C SER A 400 -35.20 -13.53 -29.82
N PRO A 401 -34.55 -12.75 -30.72
CA PRO A 401 -34.09 -11.39 -30.40
C PRO A 401 -35.22 -10.52 -29.84
N THR A 402 -36.49 -10.78 -30.18
CA THR A 402 -37.65 -10.10 -29.57
C THR A 402 -37.84 -10.49 -28.10
N THR A 403 -37.66 -11.76 -27.75
CA THR A 403 -37.82 -12.31 -26.39
C THR A 403 -36.68 -11.93 -25.43
N PHE A 404 -35.47 -11.70 -25.95
CA PHE A 404 -34.33 -11.20 -25.17
C PHE A 404 -34.55 -9.74 -24.71
N TYR A 405 -35.16 -8.90 -25.55
CA TYR A 405 -35.53 -7.53 -25.17
C TYR A 405 -36.74 -7.50 -24.20
N GLU A 406 -37.69 -8.43 -24.30
CA GLU A 406 -38.83 -8.52 -23.36
C GLU A 406 -38.43 -9.02 -21.96
N GLN A 407 -37.44 -9.93 -21.84
CA GLN A 407 -36.90 -10.33 -20.53
C GLN A 407 -36.08 -9.22 -19.84
N MET A 408 -35.64 -8.20 -20.57
CA MET A 408 -34.90 -7.05 -20.05
C MET A 408 -35.76 -6.00 -19.33
N GLU A 409 -37.10 -6.05 -19.43
CA GLU A 409 -38.02 -5.11 -18.77
C GLU A 409 -38.48 -5.52 -17.37
N ARG A 410 -37.98 -6.63 -16.79
CA ARG A 410 -38.40 -7.06 -15.45
C ARG A 410 -38.06 -6.00 -14.38
N PRO A 411 -39.04 -5.53 -13.57
CA PRO A 411 -38.76 -4.67 -12.44
C PRO A 411 -37.94 -5.42 -11.38
N ALA A 412 -36.98 -4.73 -10.79
CA ALA A 412 -36.00 -5.28 -9.85
C ALA A 412 -36.65 -6.09 -8.72
N ALA A 413 -36.36 -7.39 -8.66
CA ALA A 413 -36.59 -8.18 -7.46
C ALA A 413 -35.54 -7.77 -6.42
N ALA A 414 -36.01 -7.05 -5.40
CA ALA A 414 -35.32 -6.65 -4.17
C ALA A 414 -34.05 -5.78 -4.35
N GLU A 415 -34.04 -4.60 -3.72
CA GLU A 415 -32.81 -3.86 -3.44
C GLU A 415 -31.83 -4.78 -2.70
N ILE A 416 -30.86 -5.34 -3.42
CA ILE A 416 -29.73 -6.04 -2.83
C ILE A 416 -28.90 -4.99 -2.10
N LYS A 417 -29.03 -4.92 -0.77
CA LYS A 417 -28.15 -4.13 0.11
C LYS A 417 -26.73 -4.72 0.06
N ALA A 418 -25.95 -4.31 -0.93
CA ALA A 418 -24.50 -4.46 -0.89
C ALA A 418 -23.93 -3.40 0.06
N ASP A 419 -23.03 -3.81 0.95
CA ASP A 419 -22.23 -2.90 1.77
C ASP A 419 -21.25 -2.15 0.86
N PRO A 420 -21.41 -0.83 0.61
CA PRO A 420 -20.65 -0.10 -0.41
C PRO A 420 -19.15 -0.05 -0.09
N ASP A 421 -18.80 -0.08 1.19
CA ASP A 421 -17.45 0.22 1.68
C ASP A 421 -16.44 -0.93 1.48
N ASN A 422 -16.88 -2.13 1.09
CA ASN A 422 -16.01 -3.31 0.93
C ASN A 422 -16.11 -4.04 -0.42
N SER A 423 -16.94 -3.56 -1.35
CA SER A 423 -17.30 -4.32 -2.58
C SER A 423 -16.12 -4.68 -3.50
N LEU A 424 -15.12 -3.80 -3.62
CA LEU A 424 -13.93 -4.00 -4.47
C LEU A 424 -12.82 -4.80 -3.77
N VAL A 425 -12.68 -4.61 -2.45
CA VAL A 425 -11.76 -5.40 -1.60
C VAL A 425 -12.18 -6.87 -1.60
N ASP A 426 -13.49 -7.13 -1.56
CA ASP A 426 -14.06 -8.46 -1.69
C ASP A 426 -13.69 -9.10 -3.04
N LEU A 427 -13.66 -8.38 -4.16
CA LEU A 427 -13.25 -8.90 -5.47
C LEU A 427 -11.73 -9.12 -5.63
N GLY A 428 -10.95 -8.99 -4.54
CA GLY A 428 -9.50 -9.15 -4.57
C GLY A 428 -8.77 -7.92 -5.12
N MET A 429 -9.44 -6.77 -5.19
CA MET A 429 -8.86 -5.50 -5.65
C MET A 429 -8.58 -4.63 -4.41
N MET A 430 -7.35 -4.62 -3.91
CA MET A 430 -7.01 -3.88 -2.68
C MET A 430 -6.85 -2.38 -2.92
N MET A 431 -7.38 -1.59 -1.99
CA MET A 431 -7.50 -0.11 -2.00
C MET A 431 -6.23 0.67 -1.58
N ASN A 432 -5.02 0.09 -1.71
CA ASN A 432 -3.79 0.77 -1.25
C ASN A 432 -2.86 1.04 -2.45
N GLY A 433 -2.81 2.32 -2.85
CA GLY A 433 -2.11 2.87 -4.02
C GLY A 433 -0.60 2.94 -3.90
N GLU A 434 0.08 1.81 -4.08
CA GLU A 434 1.54 1.76 -4.18
C GLU A 434 2.06 1.11 -5.47
N SER A 435 1.18 0.81 -6.43
CA SER A 435 1.58 0.53 -7.81
C SER A 435 0.79 1.42 -8.77
N GLY A 436 1.52 2.14 -9.63
CA GLY A 436 0.94 3.13 -10.53
C GLY A 436 -0.11 2.57 -11.50
N MET A 437 -0.16 1.25 -11.74
CA MET A 437 -1.16 0.61 -12.61
C MET A 437 -2.49 0.27 -11.91
N ASP A 438 -2.51 -0.03 -10.61
CA ASP A 438 -3.77 -0.35 -9.91
C ASP A 438 -4.42 0.90 -9.29
N GLU A 439 -3.64 1.93 -8.98
CA GLU A 439 -4.16 3.25 -8.61
C GLU A 439 -4.98 3.87 -9.76
N GLN A 440 -4.52 3.64 -11.00
CA GLN A 440 -5.22 4.00 -12.24
C GLN A 440 -6.55 3.22 -12.39
N TRP A 441 -6.56 1.91 -12.15
CA TRP A 441 -7.79 1.13 -12.21
C TRP A 441 -8.81 1.51 -11.11
N ILE A 442 -8.35 1.83 -9.91
CA ILE A 442 -9.20 2.21 -8.77
C ILE A 442 -9.75 3.63 -8.91
N SER A 443 -8.94 4.58 -9.39
CA SER A 443 -9.40 5.94 -9.72
C SER A 443 -10.38 5.90 -10.89
N PHE A 444 -10.21 5.02 -11.89
CA PHE A 444 -11.22 4.79 -12.93
C PHE A 444 -12.57 4.39 -12.33
N MET A 445 -12.60 3.41 -11.43
CA MET A 445 -13.84 2.94 -10.80
C MET A 445 -14.52 4.00 -9.92
N ARG A 446 -13.72 4.84 -9.24
CA ARG A 446 -14.20 5.93 -8.39
C ARG A 446 -14.73 7.11 -9.21
N ASP A 447 -14.01 7.47 -10.27
CA ASP A 447 -14.28 8.64 -11.10
C ASP A 447 -15.37 8.34 -12.15
N SER A 448 -15.60 7.10 -12.56
CA SER A 448 -16.73 6.73 -13.43
C SER A 448 -18.14 6.87 -12.80
N GLY A 449 -18.22 7.37 -11.56
CA GLY A 449 -19.48 7.53 -10.82
C GLY A 449 -20.04 6.24 -10.22
N PHE A 450 -19.27 5.14 -10.14
CA PHE A 450 -19.78 3.87 -9.61
C PHE A 450 -20.00 3.85 -8.08
N LEU A 451 -19.43 4.82 -7.33
CA LEU A 451 -19.35 4.83 -5.84
C LEU A 451 -19.99 6.05 -5.11
N GLN A 452 -20.85 6.87 -5.73
CA GLN A 452 -21.42 8.05 -5.03
C GLN A 452 -22.65 7.73 -4.15
N GLY A 453 -22.55 8.01 -2.83
CA GLY A 453 -23.69 8.04 -1.89
C GLY A 453 -23.35 7.66 -0.43
N LEU A 454 -22.58 8.48 0.30
CA LEU A 454 -22.26 8.26 1.73
C LEU A 454 -22.60 9.50 2.56
N LYS A 455 -23.57 9.37 3.49
CA LYS A 455 -23.77 10.26 4.64
C LYS A 455 -23.73 9.41 5.91
N VAL A 456 -22.79 9.71 6.81
CA VAL A 456 -22.66 9.05 8.12
C VAL A 456 -23.60 9.74 9.12
N LYS A 457 -24.47 8.95 9.79
CA LYS A 457 -25.26 9.39 10.95
C LYS A 457 -24.72 8.70 12.21
N SER A 458 -24.33 9.51 13.20
CA SER A 458 -23.97 9.10 14.56
C SER A 458 -25.22 8.74 15.39
N HIS A 459 -25.20 7.63 16.12
CA HIS A 459 -26.09 7.39 17.25
C HIS A 459 -25.26 7.17 18.51
N GLY A 460 -25.39 8.09 19.47
CA GLY A 460 -24.81 7.96 20.80
C GLY A 460 -25.70 7.12 21.72
N ARG A 461 -25.07 6.37 22.62
CA ARG A 461 -25.68 5.91 23.86
C ARG A 461 -24.71 6.15 25.01
N CYS A 462 -25.25 6.78 26.06
CA CYS A 462 -24.59 7.18 27.29
C CYS A 462 -24.76 6.06 28.33
N PHE A 463 -23.74 5.80 29.16
CA PHE A 463 -23.89 5.09 30.43
C PHE A 463 -23.04 5.72 31.53
N GLN A 464 -23.56 5.53 32.76
CA GLN A 464 -23.37 6.30 33.99
C GLN A 464 -22.04 6.09 34.75
N PHE A 465 -21.68 7.12 35.50
CA PHE A 465 -20.56 7.23 36.43
C PHE A 465 -20.61 6.23 37.60
N GLY A 466 -19.44 5.67 37.94
CA GLY A 466 -19.16 5.04 39.22
C GLY A 466 -18.07 5.84 39.97
N LEU A 467 -18.37 6.24 41.21
CA LEU A 467 -17.46 6.91 42.14
C LEU A 467 -16.28 6.00 42.53
N ARG A 468 -15.05 6.53 42.58
CA ARG A 468 -13.90 5.84 43.20
C ARG A 468 -13.51 6.48 44.52
N PHE A 469 -13.29 5.60 45.50
CA PHE A 469 -12.81 5.88 46.84
C PHE A 469 -11.31 6.20 46.84
N SER A 470 -10.92 7.16 47.68
CA SER A 470 -9.55 7.45 48.08
C SER A 470 -8.99 6.27 48.89
N SER A 471 -7.81 5.75 48.51
CA SER A 471 -7.01 4.91 49.39
C SER A 471 -5.64 5.52 49.60
N ALA A 472 -5.32 5.81 50.85
CA ALA A 472 -4.04 6.35 51.31
C ALA A 472 -2.87 5.44 50.93
N THR A 473 -1.86 6.00 50.27
CA THR A 473 -0.60 5.34 49.95
C THR A 473 0.23 5.19 51.22
N THR A 474 0.38 3.95 51.69
CA THR A 474 1.41 3.62 52.70
C THR A 474 2.75 3.54 51.99
N MET A 475 3.66 4.47 52.32
CA MET A 475 5.05 4.47 51.86
C MET A 475 5.79 3.22 52.35
N VAL A 476 5.93 2.21 51.50
CA VAL A 476 6.87 1.12 51.71
C VAL A 476 8.28 1.64 51.39
N ALA A 477 9.18 1.57 52.36
CA ALA A 477 10.57 1.99 52.22
C ALA A 477 11.22 1.38 50.96
N GLY A 478 11.60 2.25 50.03
CA GLY A 478 11.96 1.88 48.66
C GLY A 478 13.25 1.08 48.54
N LYS A 479 13.18 -0.07 47.86
CA LYS A 479 14.37 -0.65 47.23
C LYS A 479 14.94 0.39 46.26
N SER A 480 16.23 0.67 46.35
CA SER A 480 16.92 1.46 45.33
C SER A 480 16.84 0.75 43.98
N LEU A 481 15.85 1.08 43.14
CA LEU A 481 15.89 0.73 41.72
C LEU A 481 17.18 1.24 41.11
N LYS A 482 18.04 0.30 40.77
CA LYS A 482 19.22 0.49 39.95
C LYS A 482 18.99 -0.35 38.70
N LEU A 483 19.12 0.26 37.52
CA LEU A 483 19.04 -0.49 36.27
C LEU A 483 20.08 -1.63 36.33
N ASN A 484 19.59 -2.86 36.18
CA ASN A 484 20.40 -4.05 36.34
C ASN A 484 20.44 -4.81 35.01
N GLY A 485 21.65 -5.00 34.46
CA GLY A 485 21.86 -5.77 33.23
C GLY A 485 21.31 -7.19 33.33
N THR A 486 21.42 -7.84 34.50
CA THR A 486 20.83 -9.18 34.74
C THR A 486 19.32 -9.15 34.60
N VAL A 487 18.64 -8.12 35.12
CA VAL A 487 17.19 -7.97 34.98
C VAL A 487 16.81 -7.73 33.52
N LEU A 488 17.55 -6.89 32.79
CA LEU A 488 17.31 -6.64 31.38
C LEU A 488 17.50 -7.88 30.49
N ILE A 489 18.38 -8.81 30.90
CA ILE A 489 18.69 -10.03 30.14
C ILE A 489 17.76 -11.20 30.52
N HIS A 490 17.41 -11.33 31.81
CA HIS A 490 16.76 -12.52 32.36
C HIS A 490 15.44 -12.25 33.09
N GLY A 491 15.02 -11.00 33.24
CA GLY A 491 13.81 -10.62 34.00
C GLY A 491 12.49 -11.18 33.43
N ASP A 492 12.54 -11.70 32.21
CA ASP A 492 11.45 -12.34 31.47
C ASP A 492 11.56 -13.88 31.42
N SER A 493 12.55 -14.50 32.08
CA SER A 493 12.81 -15.94 31.96
C SER A 493 11.66 -16.84 32.40
N ALA A 494 10.78 -16.36 33.30
CA ALA A 494 9.57 -17.09 33.69
C ALA A 494 8.53 -17.22 32.55
N LEU A 495 8.67 -16.43 31.48
CA LEU A 495 7.79 -16.39 30.31
C LEU A 495 8.48 -16.93 29.04
N ALA A 496 9.74 -17.37 29.15
CA ALA A 496 10.50 -17.92 28.04
C ALA A 496 10.18 -19.40 27.82
N GLY A 497 10.21 -19.86 26.57
CA GLY A 497 10.22 -21.29 26.27
C GLY A 497 11.60 -21.91 26.48
N SER A 498 11.86 -23.04 25.83
CA SER A 498 13.18 -23.71 25.87
C SER A 498 14.29 -22.93 25.15
N GLU A 499 13.92 -21.94 24.34
CA GLU A 499 14.84 -21.11 23.58
C GLU A 499 15.58 -20.07 24.43
N VAL A 500 16.89 -19.94 24.20
CA VAL A 500 17.73 -18.92 24.88
C VAL A 500 17.40 -17.51 24.40
N ALA A 501 17.26 -17.34 23.08
CA ALA A 501 16.80 -16.09 22.46
C ALA A 501 15.30 -16.22 22.12
N PRO A 502 14.49 -15.18 22.35
CA PRO A 502 13.05 -15.22 22.08
C PRO A 502 12.77 -15.56 20.62
N SER A 503 11.87 -16.51 20.37
CA SER A 503 11.41 -16.81 19.01
C SER A 503 10.56 -15.68 18.46
N LEU A 504 10.72 -15.34 17.17
CA LEU A 504 9.84 -14.40 16.48
C LEU A 504 8.56 -15.13 16.03
N SER A 505 7.42 -14.77 16.61
CA SER A 505 6.12 -15.32 16.26
C SER A 505 5.26 -14.28 15.56
N VAL A 506 4.99 -14.52 14.28
CA VAL A 506 4.09 -13.69 13.45
C VAL A 506 2.64 -14.20 13.46
N THR A 507 2.33 -15.20 14.30
CA THR A 507 0.97 -15.72 14.38
C THR A 507 0.01 -14.67 14.92
N THR A 508 -1.19 -14.64 14.34
CA THR A 508 -2.29 -13.80 14.82
C THR A 508 -3.18 -14.53 15.80
N THR A 509 -3.25 -15.86 15.70
CA THR A 509 -4.21 -16.69 16.43
C THR A 509 -3.52 -17.91 17.06
N PHE A 510 -4.14 -18.45 18.10
CA PHE A 510 -3.62 -19.58 18.85
C PHE A 510 -4.70 -20.65 18.98
N ARG A 511 -4.28 -21.91 19.00
CA ARG A 511 -5.18 -23.05 19.15
C ARG A 511 -5.86 -23.01 20.52
N ALA A 512 -7.19 -23.11 20.55
CA ALA A 512 -7.93 -23.25 21.79
C ALA A 512 -7.71 -24.66 22.38
N PRO A 513 -7.49 -24.79 23.70
CA PRO A 513 -7.40 -26.09 24.37
C PRO A 513 -8.76 -26.80 24.36
N ASN A 514 -8.76 -28.11 24.55
CA ASN A 514 -10.01 -28.86 24.67
C ASN A 514 -10.66 -28.52 26.03
N PRO A 515 -11.95 -28.13 26.07
CA PRO A 515 -12.62 -27.82 27.34
C PRO A 515 -12.72 -29.01 28.32
N LEU A 516 -12.46 -30.23 27.85
CA LEU A 516 -12.43 -31.44 28.66
C LEU A 516 -11.04 -31.80 29.19
N GLU A 517 -9.99 -31.08 28.80
CA GLU A 517 -8.64 -31.28 29.33
C GLU A 517 -8.53 -30.79 30.78
N GLU A 518 -7.81 -31.56 31.60
CA GLU A 518 -7.52 -31.18 32.99
C GLU A 518 -6.69 -29.90 33.03
N GLY A 519 -7.09 -28.92 33.86
CA GLY A 519 -6.45 -27.60 33.92
C GLY A 519 -6.94 -26.58 32.89
N PHE A 520 -8.07 -26.84 32.20
CA PHE A 520 -8.72 -25.86 31.34
C PHE A 520 -9.10 -24.59 32.11
N ILE A 521 -8.57 -23.44 31.65
CA ILE A 521 -8.92 -22.11 32.18
C ILE A 521 -9.75 -21.37 31.13
N LYS A 522 -10.92 -20.88 31.56
CA LYS A 522 -11.81 -20.09 30.72
C LYS A 522 -11.13 -18.82 30.26
N THR A 523 -11.45 -18.38 29.06
CA THR A 523 -10.88 -17.15 28.48
C THR A 523 -11.04 -15.93 29.39
N GLU A 524 -12.18 -15.81 30.09
CA GLU A 524 -12.51 -14.71 31.00
C GLU A 524 -11.66 -14.71 32.29
N GLU A 525 -11.06 -15.85 32.63
CA GLU A 525 -10.26 -16.06 33.84
C GLU A 525 -8.75 -15.91 33.57
N LEU A 526 -8.35 -15.66 32.32
CA LEU A 526 -6.94 -15.52 31.96
C LEU A 526 -6.35 -14.19 32.45
N ASP A 527 -5.21 -14.27 33.15
CA ASP A 527 -4.37 -13.10 33.39
C ASP A 527 -3.64 -12.72 32.10
N LEU A 528 -4.09 -11.67 31.43
CA LEU A 528 -3.47 -11.20 30.17
C LEU A 528 -2.09 -10.58 30.36
N ARG A 529 -1.66 -10.33 31.60
CA ARG A 529 -0.28 -9.94 31.91
C ARG A 529 0.60 -11.18 32.06
N HIS A 530 0.12 -12.23 32.70
CA HIS A 530 0.83 -13.51 32.83
C HIS A 530 0.06 -14.63 32.14
N PRO A 531 -0.11 -14.57 30.80
CA PRO A 531 -0.94 -15.53 30.09
C PRO A 531 -0.28 -16.91 30.14
N ASN A 532 -0.96 -17.89 30.72
CA ASN A 532 -0.57 -19.30 30.61
C ASN A 532 -0.73 -19.84 29.18
N ARG A 533 -1.57 -19.19 28.37
CA ARG A 533 -1.74 -19.38 26.93
C ARG A 533 -2.19 -18.07 26.29
N HIS A 534 -1.87 -17.90 25.02
CA HIS A 534 -2.38 -16.80 24.22
C HIS A 534 -3.66 -17.21 23.45
N ILE A 535 -4.48 -16.24 23.08
CA ILE A 535 -5.73 -16.46 22.31
C ILE A 535 -5.65 -15.78 20.95
N TYR A 536 -5.29 -14.51 20.96
CA TYR A 536 -5.23 -13.67 19.77
C TYR A 536 -4.18 -12.59 20.00
N SER A 537 -3.30 -12.36 19.02
CA SER A 537 -2.08 -11.54 19.18
C SER A 537 -2.35 -10.09 19.59
N ARG A 538 -3.55 -9.58 19.29
CA ARG A 538 -4.04 -8.27 19.72
C ARG A 538 -4.21 -8.15 21.24
N TYR A 539 -4.53 -9.25 21.92
CA TYR A 539 -4.70 -9.27 23.37
C TYR A 539 -3.34 -9.44 24.04
N SER A 540 -2.61 -10.49 23.66
CA SER A 540 -1.28 -10.77 24.16
C SER A 540 -0.54 -11.66 23.17
N GLN A 541 0.79 -11.57 23.21
CA GLN A 541 1.71 -12.40 22.45
C GLN A 541 2.99 -12.59 23.28
N GLN A 542 3.67 -13.71 23.12
CA GLN A 542 4.82 -14.12 23.93
C GLN A 542 5.87 -12.99 24.03
N ILE A 543 6.28 -12.44 22.89
CA ILE A 543 7.39 -11.47 22.82
C ILE A 543 7.01 -10.11 23.40
N SER A 544 5.86 -9.57 23.03
CA SER A 544 5.40 -8.27 23.55
C SER A 544 5.18 -8.34 25.06
N THR A 545 4.60 -9.45 25.54
CA THR A 545 4.42 -9.70 26.98
C THR A 545 5.77 -9.72 27.70
N ARG A 546 6.78 -10.41 27.16
CA ARG A 546 8.14 -10.44 27.73
C ARG A 546 8.78 -9.04 27.78
N ALA A 547 8.65 -8.25 26.71
CA ALA A 547 9.13 -6.87 26.69
C ALA A 547 8.43 -6.00 27.74
N GLU A 548 7.11 -6.12 27.88
CA GLU A 548 6.32 -5.41 28.89
C GLU A 548 6.73 -5.80 30.32
N HIS A 549 7.15 -7.04 30.56
CA HIS A 549 7.67 -7.47 31.88
C HIS A 549 8.98 -6.81 32.24
N ILE A 550 9.93 -6.80 31.31
CA ILE A 550 11.22 -6.11 31.51
C ILE A 550 10.98 -4.62 31.75
N LEU A 551 10.17 -3.98 30.91
CA LEU A 551 9.82 -2.56 31.04
C LEU A 551 9.13 -2.26 32.38
N SER A 552 8.25 -3.16 32.83
CA SER A 552 7.59 -3.04 34.13
C SER A 552 8.60 -3.07 35.28
N GLN A 553 9.52 -4.04 35.26
CA GLN A 553 10.52 -4.22 36.31
C GLN A 553 11.51 -3.06 36.39
N ILE A 554 11.98 -2.53 35.25
CA ILE A 554 12.97 -1.45 35.26
C ILE A 554 12.38 -0.08 35.55
N ASN A 555 11.06 0.10 35.47
CA ASN A 555 10.39 1.37 35.77
C ASN A 555 9.60 1.36 37.09
N ASP A 556 9.53 0.22 37.80
CA ASP A 556 8.71 0.03 39.00
C ASP A 556 7.22 0.32 38.80
N GLY A 557 6.66 -0.19 37.70
CA GLY A 557 5.23 -0.09 37.43
C GLY A 557 4.76 -1.07 36.38
N LEU A 558 3.51 -0.95 35.96
CA LEU A 558 2.89 -1.84 34.99
C LEU A 558 3.00 -1.23 33.60
N ALA A 559 3.89 -1.76 32.78
CA ALA A 559 4.12 -1.28 31.43
C ALA A 559 3.14 -1.90 30.42
N LEU A 560 2.78 -1.12 29.41
CA LEU A 560 2.05 -1.55 28.23
C LEU A 560 2.65 -0.90 26.97
N THR A 561 2.83 -1.70 25.92
CA THR A 561 3.48 -1.27 24.67
C THR A 561 2.46 -0.91 23.58
N TYR A 562 2.84 0.02 22.71
CA TYR A 562 2.04 0.56 21.62
C TYR A 562 2.85 0.64 20.33
N SER A 563 2.16 0.75 19.19
CA SER A 563 2.77 0.85 17.85
C SER A 563 3.68 2.06 17.64
N SER A 564 3.55 3.11 18.45
CA SER A 564 4.44 4.28 18.44
C SER A 564 4.32 5.09 19.73
N GLY A 565 5.26 6.00 19.97
CA GLY A 565 5.16 6.97 21.07
C GLY A 565 3.90 7.83 21.01
N LEU A 566 3.45 8.20 19.80
CA LEU A 566 2.21 8.97 19.62
C LEU A 566 0.95 8.13 19.89
N ALA A 567 0.96 6.84 19.56
CA ALA A 567 -0.12 5.93 19.93
C ALA A 567 -0.24 5.78 21.45
N ALA A 568 0.90 5.72 22.16
CA ALA A 568 0.94 5.75 23.62
C ALA A 568 0.44 7.10 24.19
N ALA A 569 0.87 8.22 23.60
CA ALA A 569 0.39 9.55 23.98
C ALA A 569 -1.14 9.68 23.82
N TYR A 570 -1.68 9.20 22.70
CA TYR A 570 -3.13 9.17 22.46
C TYR A 570 -3.86 8.28 23.46
N ALA A 571 -3.31 7.11 23.79
CA ALA A 571 -3.87 6.21 24.80
C ALA A 571 -3.94 6.86 26.19
N ALA A 572 -2.95 7.68 26.57
CA ALA A 572 -3.00 8.44 27.82
C ALA A 572 -4.16 9.47 27.82
N LEU A 573 -4.40 10.15 26.70
CA LEU A 573 -5.54 11.08 26.56
C LEU A 573 -6.89 10.35 26.65
N VAL A 574 -6.99 9.14 26.09
CA VAL A 574 -8.20 8.30 26.18
C VAL A 574 -8.43 7.80 27.61
N LEU A 575 -7.37 7.45 28.33
CA LEU A 575 -7.44 7.01 29.72
C LEU A 575 -7.92 8.14 30.65
N TYR A 576 -7.32 9.33 30.55
CA TYR A 576 -7.58 10.43 31.49
C TYR A 576 -8.71 11.36 31.09
N GLN A 577 -9.06 11.37 29.81
CA GLN A 577 -10.14 12.18 29.24
C GLN A 577 -10.11 13.67 29.63
N PRO A 578 -8.97 14.36 29.48
CA PRO A 578 -8.84 15.72 29.97
C PRO A 578 -9.66 16.72 29.16
N LYS A 579 -10.31 17.66 29.86
CA LYS A 579 -10.90 18.86 29.23
C LYS A 579 -9.91 20.01 29.13
N ARG A 580 -8.89 19.99 29.99
CA ARG A 580 -7.85 21.00 30.05
C ARG A 580 -6.51 20.34 30.37
N ILE A 581 -5.46 20.76 29.66
CA ILE A 581 -4.12 20.21 29.77
C ILE A 581 -3.16 21.35 30.08
N ALA A 582 -2.41 21.21 31.17
CA ALA A 582 -1.26 22.05 31.48
C ALA A 582 -0.03 21.48 30.76
N ILE A 583 0.51 22.21 29.78
CA ILE A 583 1.64 21.79 28.96
C ILE A 583 2.46 23.02 28.51
N ARG A 584 3.78 22.88 28.48
CA ARG A 584 4.70 23.94 28.01
C ARG A 584 5.74 23.34 27.08
N GLY A 585 5.81 23.78 25.83
CA GLY A 585 6.79 23.25 24.85
C GLY A 585 6.77 21.72 24.77
N GLY A 586 7.92 21.09 24.55
CA GLY A 586 8.04 19.63 24.38
C GLY A 586 7.86 19.19 22.93
N TYR A 587 7.75 17.89 22.72
CA TYR A 587 7.66 17.30 21.40
C TYR A 587 6.37 17.72 20.68
N HIS A 588 6.53 18.44 19.56
CA HIS A 588 5.41 18.91 18.73
C HIS A 588 4.41 17.81 18.36
N GLY A 589 4.86 16.56 18.17
CA GLY A 589 3.97 15.45 17.86
C GLY A 589 2.94 15.15 18.96
N CYS A 590 3.28 15.39 20.23
CA CYS A 590 2.33 15.28 21.35
C CYS A 590 1.25 16.37 21.26
N HIS A 591 1.63 17.61 20.89
CA HIS A 591 0.66 18.68 20.63
C HIS A 591 -0.29 18.34 19.49
N CYS A 592 0.23 17.84 18.36
CA CYS A 592 -0.61 17.36 17.25
C CYS A 592 -1.54 16.20 17.68
N THR A 593 -1.07 15.33 18.57
CA THR A 593 -1.89 14.23 19.10
C THR A 593 -3.01 14.75 20.00
N ILE A 594 -2.75 15.78 20.81
CA ILE A 594 -3.76 16.49 21.60
C ILE A 594 -4.79 17.15 20.69
N GLU A 595 -4.37 17.78 19.59
CA GLU A 595 -5.30 18.35 18.59
C GLU A 595 -6.20 17.28 17.96
N VAL A 596 -5.66 16.11 17.63
CA VAL A 596 -6.45 14.97 17.09
C VAL A 596 -7.46 14.48 18.12
N TYR A 597 -7.07 14.36 19.38
CA TYR A 597 -7.97 14.00 20.47
C TYR A 597 -9.08 15.05 20.66
N SER A 598 -8.71 16.34 20.66
CA SER A 598 -9.59 17.49 20.84
C SER A 598 -10.71 17.57 19.79
N LYS A 599 -10.43 17.18 18.53
CA LYS A 599 -11.44 17.12 17.45
C LYS A 599 -12.63 16.19 17.73
N ASN A 600 -12.46 15.21 18.63
CA ASN A 600 -13.49 14.25 18.97
C ASN A 600 -14.21 14.58 20.28
N GLN A 601 -13.82 15.68 20.95
CA GLN A 601 -14.47 16.16 22.16
C GLN A 601 -15.62 17.11 21.82
N GLN A 602 -16.63 17.15 22.70
CA GLN A 602 -17.75 18.09 22.56
C GLN A 602 -17.28 19.55 22.58
N TYR A 603 -16.22 19.83 23.33
CA TYR A 603 -15.56 21.12 23.42
C TYR A 603 -14.06 20.94 23.17
N PRO A 604 -13.39 21.89 22.50
CA PRO A 604 -11.93 21.83 22.34
C PRO A 604 -11.23 21.74 23.69
N VAL A 605 -10.22 20.88 23.77
CA VAL A 605 -9.35 20.78 24.95
C VAL A 605 -8.60 22.09 25.14
N GLU A 606 -8.76 22.70 26.32
CA GLU A 606 -8.07 23.93 26.69
C GLU A 606 -6.60 23.63 27.01
N LEU A 607 -5.65 24.36 26.41
CA LEU A 607 -4.24 24.27 26.75
C LEU A 607 -3.85 25.45 27.63
N VAL A 608 -3.29 25.16 28.79
CA VAL A 608 -2.76 26.15 29.71
C VAL A 608 -1.29 25.90 29.96
N ASP A 609 -0.59 26.94 30.41
CA ASP A 609 0.81 26.82 30.78
C ASP A 609 0.98 25.96 32.06
N LEU A 610 2.12 25.26 32.19
CA LEU A 610 2.42 24.39 33.34
C LEU A 610 2.31 25.13 34.69
N ASP A 611 2.63 26.41 34.75
CA ASP A 611 2.60 27.20 35.98
C ASP A 611 1.22 27.82 36.28
N ALA A 612 0.22 27.63 35.41
CA ALA A 612 -1.15 28.10 35.65
C ALA A 612 -1.80 27.44 36.89
N GLU A 613 -2.82 28.07 37.45
CA GLU A 613 -3.61 27.48 38.54
C GLU A 613 -4.37 26.24 38.03
N TYR A 614 -4.30 25.14 38.78
CA TYR A 614 -4.93 23.86 38.41
C TYR A 614 -6.34 23.74 38.97
N LYS A 615 -7.20 23.05 38.20
CA LYS A 615 -8.60 22.77 38.53
C LYS A 615 -8.83 21.26 38.54
N PRO A 616 -9.80 20.76 39.33
CA PRO A 616 -10.14 19.34 39.33
C PRO A 616 -10.38 18.81 37.92
N GLY A 617 -9.70 17.70 37.57
CA GLY A 617 -9.76 17.08 36.24
C GLY A 617 -8.79 17.64 35.20
N ASP A 618 -7.94 18.62 35.55
CA ASP A 618 -6.82 19.02 34.70
C ASP A 618 -5.76 17.92 34.60
N LEU A 619 -5.10 17.85 33.45
CA LEU A 619 -3.98 16.97 33.21
C LEU A 619 -2.67 17.75 33.12
N CYS A 620 -1.70 17.44 33.98
CA CYS A 620 -0.35 17.98 33.87
C CYS A 620 0.49 17.10 32.93
N TRP A 621 0.66 17.54 31.69
CA TRP A 621 1.50 16.86 30.70
C TRP A 621 2.93 17.39 30.77
N LEU A 622 3.81 16.61 31.39
CA LEU A 622 5.17 17.03 31.70
C LEU A 622 6.18 16.24 30.86
N GLU A 623 6.88 16.91 29.96
CA GLU A 623 8.07 16.34 29.32
C GLU A 623 9.33 16.80 30.05
N THR A 624 10.17 15.86 30.45
CA THR A 624 11.45 16.17 31.09
C THR A 624 12.45 15.02 30.94
N PRO A 625 13.66 15.28 30.42
CA PRO A 625 14.12 16.54 29.82
C PRO A 625 13.37 16.91 28.53
N VAL A 626 13.26 18.21 28.25
CA VAL A 626 12.37 18.76 27.20
C VAL A 626 13.02 18.71 25.82
N ASN A 627 12.33 18.18 24.81
CA ASN A 627 12.70 18.34 23.40
C ASN A 627 12.39 19.77 22.91
N PRO A 628 13.32 20.47 22.24
CA PRO A 628 14.66 20.02 21.83
C PRO A 628 15.82 20.37 22.77
N THR A 629 15.61 21.24 23.77
CA THR A 629 16.71 21.85 24.54
C THR A 629 17.45 20.87 25.46
N GLY A 630 16.76 19.83 25.92
CA GLY A 630 17.30 18.86 26.88
C GLY A 630 17.38 19.41 28.30
N GLU A 631 16.58 20.43 28.62
CA GLU A 631 16.44 20.96 29.99
C GLU A 631 15.45 20.14 30.80
N SER A 632 15.80 19.84 32.05
CA SER A 632 14.94 19.16 33.01
C SER A 632 13.95 20.12 33.67
N ARG A 633 12.79 19.59 34.03
CA ARG A 633 11.76 20.23 34.85
C ARG A 633 11.53 19.43 36.12
N ASP A 634 11.16 20.11 37.21
CA ASP A 634 10.97 19.51 38.53
C ASP A 634 9.65 18.71 38.59
N ILE A 635 9.72 17.38 38.50
CA ILE A 635 8.52 16.52 38.57
C ILE A 635 7.86 16.66 39.94
N GLN A 636 8.65 16.71 41.02
CA GLN A 636 8.12 16.76 42.39
C GLN A 636 7.32 18.04 42.60
N TYR A 637 7.83 19.19 42.15
CA TYR A 637 7.11 20.46 42.23
C TYR A 637 5.71 20.39 41.57
N TYR A 638 5.61 19.85 40.35
CA TYR A 638 4.31 19.73 39.68
C TYR A 638 3.43 18.66 40.30
N ALA A 639 4.01 17.62 40.88
CA ALA A 639 3.26 16.61 41.62
C ALA A 639 2.63 17.17 42.90
N ASP A 640 3.42 17.91 43.70
CA ASP A 640 2.95 18.59 44.90
C ASP A 640 1.83 19.60 44.59
N LYS A 641 1.93 20.28 43.44
CA LYS A 641 0.89 21.22 42.95
C LYS A 641 -0.42 20.51 42.57
N VAL A 642 -0.35 19.29 42.03
CA VAL A 642 -1.51 18.49 41.62
C VAL A 642 -2.23 17.86 42.82
N GLU A 643 -1.49 17.39 43.83
CA GLU A 643 -2.05 16.71 45.01
C GLU A 643 -3.09 17.55 45.74
N LEU A 644 -2.98 18.88 45.66
CA LEU A 644 -3.90 19.85 46.26
C LEU A 644 -5.24 20.00 45.53
N SER A 645 -5.39 19.44 44.31
CA SER A 645 -6.45 19.86 43.36
C SER A 645 -7.27 18.72 42.73
N SER A 646 -7.08 17.45 43.13
CA SER A 646 -7.69 16.28 42.46
C SER A 646 -7.38 16.21 40.95
N CYS A 647 -6.16 16.62 40.56
CA CYS A 647 -5.64 16.53 39.19
C CYS A 647 -4.79 15.25 39.02
N ILE A 648 -4.26 15.02 37.82
CA ILE A 648 -3.36 13.88 37.53
C ILE A 648 -2.02 14.40 36.98
N VAL A 649 -0.92 13.86 37.49
CA VAL A 649 0.45 14.11 36.99
C VAL A 649 0.82 13.02 36.00
N GLY A 650 0.32 13.13 34.78
CA GLY A 650 0.59 12.12 33.78
C GLY A 650 0.07 12.51 32.40
N PRO A 651 0.74 12.11 31.31
CA PRO A 651 2.02 11.41 31.32
C PRO A 651 3.20 12.33 31.63
N ALA A 652 4.12 11.84 32.47
CA ALA A 652 5.49 12.31 32.51
C ALA A 652 6.26 11.68 31.33
N ASP A 653 6.43 12.43 30.24
CA ASP A 653 7.25 12.00 29.11
C ASP A 653 8.73 12.07 29.48
N SER A 654 9.30 10.89 29.72
CA SER A 654 10.68 10.69 30.14
C SER A 654 11.52 10.09 29.00
N THR A 655 11.12 10.32 27.74
CA THR A 655 11.85 9.82 26.57
C THR A 655 13.32 10.25 26.55
N PHE A 656 13.66 11.46 27.03
CA PHE A 656 15.07 11.93 27.13
C PHE A 656 15.77 11.51 28.44
N GLY A 657 15.03 10.95 29.39
CA GLY A 657 15.52 10.50 30.69
C GLY A 657 15.22 9.03 31.00
N PRO A 658 15.38 8.07 30.07
CA PRO A 658 15.08 6.66 30.37
C PRO A 658 15.94 6.14 31.53
N PRO A 659 15.51 5.08 32.25
CA PRO A 659 16.36 4.42 33.23
C PRO A 659 17.76 4.09 32.67
N PRO A 660 18.85 4.32 33.42
CA PRO A 660 18.87 4.71 34.83
C PRO A 660 18.83 6.23 35.07
N LEU A 661 18.71 7.06 34.04
CA LEU A 661 18.90 8.51 34.15
C LEU A 661 17.86 9.13 35.11
N GLN A 662 16.59 8.76 34.95
CA GLN A 662 15.47 9.28 35.73
C GLN A 662 14.46 8.18 36.06
N TYR A 663 13.78 8.32 37.20
CA TYR A 663 12.68 7.44 37.63
C TYR A 663 11.49 8.31 38.07
N PRO A 664 10.61 8.74 37.15
CA PRO A 664 9.57 9.73 37.43
C PRO A 664 8.63 9.40 38.61
N PHE A 665 8.31 8.13 38.85
CA PHE A 665 7.47 7.73 39.98
C PHE A 665 8.05 8.07 41.35
N ARG A 666 9.39 8.17 41.48
CA ARG A 666 10.03 8.61 42.73
C ARG A 666 9.75 10.08 43.07
N PHE A 667 9.29 10.84 42.09
CA PHE A 667 9.04 12.27 42.19
C PHE A 667 7.55 12.60 42.04
N GLY A 668 6.67 11.60 42.22
CA GLY A 668 5.22 11.83 42.27
C GLY A 668 4.47 11.76 40.93
N ALA A 669 5.11 11.38 39.81
CA ALA A 669 4.37 11.12 38.56
C ALA A 669 3.35 9.96 38.74
N ASP A 670 2.22 10.01 38.06
CA ASP A 670 1.16 8.97 38.08
C ASP A 670 1.26 8.01 36.90
N CYS A 671 1.75 8.51 35.76
CA CYS A 671 1.99 7.72 34.56
C CYS A 671 3.25 8.20 33.84
N ILE A 672 4.01 7.26 33.31
CA ILE A 672 5.23 7.52 32.56
C ILE A 672 4.97 7.22 31.09
N LEU A 673 5.39 8.12 30.21
CA LEU A 673 5.41 7.91 28.77
C LEU A 673 6.86 7.81 28.30
N HIS A 674 7.12 6.83 27.43
CA HIS A 674 8.32 6.80 26.60
C HIS A 674 7.96 6.54 25.14
N SER A 675 8.63 7.23 24.23
CA SER A 675 8.81 6.74 22.87
C SER A 675 9.90 5.66 22.88
N ALA A 676 9.49 4.40 22.86
CA ALA A 676 10.41 3.27 22.77
C ALA A 676 11.18 3.21 21.44
N THR A 677 10.73 3.93 20.40
CA THR A 677 11.52 4.23 19.19
C THR A 677 12.91 4.77 19.49
N LYS A 678 13.10 5.44 20.65
CA LYS A 678 14.32 6.17 20.99
C LYS A 678 15.29 5.26 21.75
N TYR A 679 15.64 5.59 22.99
CA TYR A 679 16.68 4.85 23.73
C TYR A 679 16.35 3.39 24.03
N PHE A 680 15.06 3.03 24.22
CA PHE A 680 14.68 1.64 24.46
C PHE A 680 14.96 0.76 23.22
N GLY A 681 14.52 1.17 22.03
CA GLY A 681 14.81 0.51 20.76
C GLY A 681 16.27 0.70 20.33
N GLY A 682 16.81 1.89 20.46
CA GLY A 682 18.25 2.19 20.52
C GLY A 682 19.07 1.91 19.26
N HIS A 683 18.47 1.38 18.18
CA HIS A 683 19.15 0.96 16.96
C HIS A 683 18.47 1.51 15.69
N SER A 684 17.54 2.46 15.86
CA SER A 684 16.87 3.16 14.76
C SER A 684 16.15 2.24 13.75
N ASP A 685 15.61 1.12 14.24
CA ASP A 685 15.03 0.03 13.45
C ASP A 685 13.61 -0.38 13.88
N LEU A 686 12.99 0.35 14.83
CA LEU A 686 11.61 0.09 15.27
C LEU A 686 10.86 1.36 15.66
N LEU A 687 9.53 1.31 15.53
CA LEU A 687 8.62 2.27 16.16
C LEU A 687 7.88 1.61 17.31
N ALA A 688 7.89 2.26 18.48
CA ALA A 688 7.15 1.78 19.65
C ALA A 688 6.89 2.92 20.64
N GLY A 689 5.82 2.78 21.42
CA GLY A 689 5.51 3.61 22.58
C GLY A 689 5.29 2.75 23.81
N VAL A 690 5.47 3.34 24.99
CA VAL A 690 5.26 2.66 26.27
C VAL A 690 4.55 3.61 27.22
N LEU A 691 3.47 3.13 27.83
CA LEU A 691 2.90 3.73 29.04
C LEU A 691 3.23 2.83 30.22
N ILE A 692 3.63 3.42 31.35
CA ILE A 692 3.78 2.72 32.62
C ILE A 692 2.85 3.38 33.64
N VAL A 693 2.03 2.56 34.30
CA VAL A 693 1.06 3.00 35.33
C VAL A 693 1.28 2.26 36.64
N LYS A 694 0.80 2.82 37.76
CA LYS A 694 0.98 2.21 39.09
C LYS A 694 -0.06 1.12 39.38
N SER A 695 -1.30 1.33 38.94
CA SER A 695 -2.42 0.47 39.33
C SER A 695 -2.78 -0.58 38.28
N ARG A 696 -3.24 -1.74 38.77
CA ARG A 696 -3.75 -2.82 37.90
C ARG A 696 -4.99 -2.39 37.12
N ASP A 697 -5.81 -1.54 37.71
CA ASP A 697 -7.04 -1.05 37.09
C ASP A 697 -6.76 -0.17 35.87
N GLU A 698 -5.82 0.78 35.98
CA GLU A 698 -5.39 1.59 34.83
C GLU A 698 -4.76 0.71 33.75
N TRP A 699 -3.95 -0.28 34.15
CA TRP A 699 -3.36 -1.21 33.18
C TRP A 699 -4.44 -2.01 32.44
N ASN A 700 -5.47 -2.49 33.14
CA ASN A 700 -6.59 -3.21 32.53
C ASN A 700 -7.37 -2.33 31.56
N GLN A 701 -7.62 -1.06 31.92
CA GLN A 701 -8.28 -0.09 31.05
C GLN A 701 -7.45 0.17 29.79
N LEU A 702 -6.16 0.48 29.95
CA LEU A 702 -5.24 0.70 28.83
C LEU A 702 -5.12 -0.54 27.92
N HIS A 703 -5.11 -1.74 28.50
CA HIS A 703 -5.06 -3.00 27.76
C HIS A 703 -6.33 -3.21 26.92
N SER A 704 -7.49 -2.98 27.52
CA SER A 704 -8.79 -3.01 26.83
C SER A 704 -8.83 -2.00 25.70
N ASP A 705 -8.49 -0.74 25.96
CA ASP A 705 -8.52 0.32 24.95
C ASP A 705 -7.53 0.04 23.81
N ARG A 706 -6.29 -0.36 24.12
CA ARG A 706 -5.30 -0.79 23.11
C ARG A 706 -5.83 -1.92 22.24
N THR A 707 -6.51 -2.88 22.84
CA THR A 707 -7.12 -4.01 22.15
C THR A 707 -8.12 -3.54 21.10
N PHE A 708 -9.05 -2.65 21.46
CA PHE A 708 -10.13 -2.23 20.56
C PHE A 708 -9.74 -1.08 19.63
N LEU A 709 -8.79 -0.24 20.00
CA LEU A 709 -8.19 0.77 19.12
C LEU A 709 -7.18 0.17 18.13
N GLY A 710 -6.72 -1.06 18.38
CA GLY A 710 -5.81 -1.77 17.48
C GLY A 710 -4.40 -1.17 17.44
N SER A 711 -3.95 -0.57 18.54
CA SER A 711 -2.67 0.16 18.62
C SER A 711 -1.52 -0.63 19.25
N MET A 712 -1.62 -1.97 19.24
CA MET A 712 -0.57 -2.87 19.73
C MET A 712 0.72 -2.77 18.90
N MET A 713 1.85 -3.08 19.53
CA MET A 713 3.14 -3.20 18.85
C MET A 713 3.18 -4.46 17.96
N GLY A 714 3.82 -4.38 16.79
CA GLY A 714 3.99 -5.52 15.89
C GLY A 714 4.97 -6.56 16.43
N SER A 715 4.92 -7.80 15.92
CA SER A 715 5.75 -8.90 16.41
C SER A 715 7.25 -8.67 16.18
N LEU A 716 7.62 -8.11 15.04
CA LEU A 716 9.02 -7.82 14.71
C LEU A 716 9.55 -6.70 15.62
N GLU A 717 8.79 -5.63 15.79
CA GLU A 717 9.12 -4.51 16.66
C GLU A 717 9.23 -4.97 18.13
N SER A 718 8.34 -5.88 18.56
CA SER A 718 8.41 -6.48 19.89
C SER A 718 9.72 -7.25 20.10
N TRP A 719 10.15 -8.00 19.08
CA TRP A 719 11.39 -8.78 19.12
C TRP A 719 12.61 -7.88 19.12
N LEU A 720 12.64 -6.86 18.24
CA LEU A 720 13.70 -5.86 18.19
C LEU A 720 13.80 -5.10 19.52
N LEU A 721 12.67 -4.70 20.10
CA LEU A 721 12.65 -4.01 21.39
C LEU A 721 13.21 -4.89 22.50
N LEU A 722 12.77 -6.14 22.61
CA LEU A 722 13.27 -7.07 23.63
C LEU A 722 14.77 -7.33 23.47
N ARG A 723 15.27 -7.47 22.24
CA ARG A 723 16.71 -7.55 21.94
C ARG A 723 17.44 -6.29 22.42
N SER A 724 16.91 -5.11 22.10
CA SER A 724 17.55 -3.82 22.39
C SER A 724 17.57 -3.47 23.87
N LEU A 725 16.56 -3.87 24.64
CA LEU A 725 16.51 -3.68 26.09
C LEU A 725 17.70 -4.34 26.79
N ARG A 726 18.17 -5.50 26.29
CA ARG A 726 19.30 -6.24 26.89
C ARG A 726 20.59 -5.42 26.95
N THR A 727 20.79 -4.47 26.04
CA THR A 727 21.98 -3.60 26.00
C THR A 727 21.73 -2.18 26.51
N LEU A 728 20.51 -1.88 27.00
CA LEU A 728 20.15 -0.54 27.48
C LEU A 728 21.12 -0.01 28.55
N HIS A 729 21.49 -0.86 29.50
CA HIS A 729 22.42 -0.53 30.60
C HIS A 729 23.86 -0.24 30.15
N LEU A 730 24.24 -0.63 28.93
CA LEU A 730 25.55 -0.30 28.35
C LEU A 730 25.47 0.98 27.53
N ARG A 731 24.40 1.11 26.72
CA ARG A 731 24.24 2.22 25.78
C ARG A 731 23.92 3.54 26.47
N VAL A 732 22.88 3.59 27.29
CA VAL A 732 22.36 4.85 27.84
C VAL A 732 23.37 5.54 28.76
N PRO A 733 24.06 4.86 29.69
CA PRO A 733 25.09 5.52 30.50
C PRO A 733 26.29 6.03 29.68
N ARG A 734 26.72 5.30 28.64
CA ARG A 734 27.79 5.75 27.74
C ARG A 734 27.38 6.99 26.97
N GLN A 735 26.20 6.97 26.34
CA GLN A 735 25.62 8.11 25.63
C GLN A 735 25.51 9.34 26.56
N SER A 736 25.02 9.14 27.78
CA SER A 736 24.90 10.18 28.81
C SER A 736 26.24 10.81 29.17
N ALA A 737 27.27 10.00 29.42
CA ALA A 737 28.61 10.47 29.74
C ALA A 737 29.25 11.24 28.57
N SER A 738 29.17 10.70 27.36
CA SER A 738 29.69 11.35 26.15
C SER A 738 28.98 12.69 25.90
N ALA A 739 27.66 12.72 25.97
CA ALA A 739 26.89 13.96 25.78
C ALA A 739 27.20 15.02 26.82
N THR A 740 27.36 14.62 28.09
CA THR A 740 27.74 15.55 29.17
C THR A 740 29.10 16.18 28.90
N ASN A 741 30.08 15.39 28.47
CA ASN A 741 31.41 15.88 28.10
C ASN A 741 31.34 16.88 26.93
N LEU A 742 30.63 16.51 25.85
CA LEU A 742 30.48 17.36 24.67
C LEU A 742 29.71 18.65 25.00
N ALA A 743 28.64 18.58 25.79
CA ALA A 743 27.86 19.75 26.19
C ALA A 743 28.71 20.74 27.03
N GLN A 744 29.53 20.24 27.96
CA GLN A 744 30.43 21.09 28.75
C GLN A 744 31.52 21.75 27.89
N TRP A 745 32.08 21.00 26.94
CA TRP A 745 33.06 21.52 25.99
C TRP A 745 32.45 22.59 25.06
N LEU A 746 31.28 22.31 24.47
CA LEU A 746 30.53 23.27 23.63
C LEU A 746 30.14 24.53 24.42
N ASN A 747 29.78 24.39 25.70
CA ASN A 747 29.47 25.52 26.57
C ASN A 747 30.69 26.41 26.83
N SER A 748 31.89 25.83 26.88
CA SER A 748 33.14 26.60 27.00
C SER A 748 33.40 27.42 25.73
N ILE A 749 33.09 26.86 24.55
CA ILE A 749 33.12 27.59 23.26
C ILE A 749 32.09 28.73 23.26
N ALA A 750 30.85 28.46 23.68
CA ALA A 750 29.79 29.47 23.71
C ALA A 750 30.10 30.65 24.65
N LYS A 751 30.84 30.41 25.74
CA LYS A 751 31.30 31.46 26.67
C LYS A 751 32.53 32.22 26.18
N THR A 752 33.17 31.77 25.09
CA THR A 752 34.38 32.40 24.57
C THR A 752 34.03 33.64 23.75
N PRO A 753 34.57 34.83 24.07
CA PRO A 753 34.26 36.07 23.35
C PRO A 753 34.68 36.04 21.88
N THR A 754 33.97 36.80 21.05
CA THR A 754 34.36 37.04 19.65
C THR A 754 35.80 37.58 19.57
N GLY A 755 36.61 37.02 18.67
CA GLY A 755 38.02 37.37 18.51
C GLY A 755 38.99 36.49 19.31
N GLN A 756 38.49 35.65 20.22
CA GLN A 756 39.27 34.60 20.88
C GLN A 756 38.93 33.22 20.31
N SER A 757 39.63 32.17 20.76
CA SER A 757 39.29 30.79 20.42
C SER A 757 39.41 29.89 21.65
N TYR A 758 38.56 28.86 21.71
CA TYR A 758 38.65 27.80 22.71
C TYR A 758 38.83 26.47 21.97
N ASP A 759 39.87 25.73 22.33
CA ASP A 759 40.24 24.49 21.64
C ASP A 759 40.34 24.68 20.11
N GLY A 760 40.80 25.85 19.68
CA GLY A 760 40.92 26.26 18.28
C GLY A 760 39.59 26.58 17.57
N VAL A 761 38.43 26.50 18.22
CA VAL A 761 37.15 26.96 17.66
C VAL A 761 36.98 28.46 17.95
N PRO A 762 36.65 29.30 16.95
CA PRO A 762 36.43 30.73 17.18
C PRO A 762 35.28 31.02 18.14
N GLY A 763 35.49 31.93 19.10
CA GLY A 763 34.46 32.42 20.00
C GLY A 763 33.37 33.21 19.26
N GLY A 764 32.16 33.20 19.80
CA GLY A 764 30.99 33.84 19.19
C GLY A 764 30.36 33.09 18.02
N VAL A 765 30.78 31.86 17.72
CA VAL A 765 30.07 30.98 16.76
C VAL A 765 28.80 30.38 17.37
N LEU A 766 28.88 29.99 18.65
CA LEU A 766 27.77 29.54 19.48
C LEU A 766 27.42 30.61 20.51
N ILE A 767 26.12 30.76 20.78
CA ILE A 767 25.58 31.71 21.76
C ILE A 767 25.19 30.98 23.05
N GLN A 768 24.63 29.78 22.91
CA GLN A 768 24.07 29.05 24.05
C GLN A 768 24.12 27.55 23.83
N VAL A 769 24.29 26.82 24.93
CA VAL A 769 24.15 25.36 24.98
C VAL A 769 23.15 25.05 26.07
N TRP A 770 22.13 24.28 25.73
CA TRP A 770 21.19 23.73 26.70
C TRP A 770 21.54 22.26 26.92
N HIS A 771 21.58 21.84 28.18
CA HIS A 771 21.76 20.45 28.61
C HIS A 771 21.47 20.43 30.12
N SER A 772 20.89 19.36 30.66
CA SER A 772 20.49 19.35 32.08
C SER A 772 21.65 19.57 33.06
N SER A 773 22.86 19.14 32.70
CA SER A 773 24.06 19.38 33.53
C SER A 773 24.54 20.84 33.56
N LEU A 774 24.00 21.70 32.69
CA LEU A 774 24.40 23.11 32.55
C LEU A 774 23.34 24.06 33.12
N GLN A 775 22.17 23.56 33.52
CA GLN A 775 21.09 24.39 34.06
C GLN A 775 21.52 25.05 35.38
N ASN A 776 21.21 26.33 35.50
CA ASN A 776 21.57 27.13 36.66
C ASN A 776 20.64 26.83 37.84
N LYS A 777 21.22 26.37 38.95
CA LYS A 777 20.53 26.00 40.19
C LYS A 777 19.87 27.19 40.91
N GLU A 778 20.42 28.40 40.76
CA GLU A 778 19.97 29.59 41.47
C GLU A 778 18.81 30.31 40.78
N LYS A 779 18.73 30.23 39.44
CA LYS A 779 17.73 30.96 38.65
C LYS A 779 16.33 30.32 38.59
N GLY A 780 16.15 29.14 39.19
CA GLY A 780 14.89 28.39 39.13
C GLY A 780 14.56 27.53 40.34
N GLY A 781 15.36 27.55 41.42
CA GLY A 781 15.13 26.80 42.66
C GLY A 781 15.26 25.27 42.56
N PHE A 782 15.17 24.70 41.36
CA PHE A 782 15.31 23.28 41.06
C PHE A 782 16.76 22.91 40.73
N ASP A 783 17.25 21.83 41.33
CA ASP A 783 18.53 21.21 40.96
C ASP A 783 18.24 19.90 40.19
N PRO A 784 18.42 19.88 38.86
CA PRO A 784 18.24 18.68 38.03
C PRO A 784 18.99 17.45 38.54
N ALA A 785 20.10 17.61 39.27
CA ALA A 785 20.88 16.49 39.81
C ALA A 785 20.11 15.65 40.84
N LYS A 786 19.13 16.24 41.54
CA LYS A 786 18.27 15.51 42.49
C LYS A 786 17.37 14.50 41.78
N GLN A 787 17.01 14.81 40.53
CA GLN A 787 16.07 14.04 39.71
C GLN A 787 16.78 13.10 38.73
N MET A 788 17.83 13.58 38.07
CA MET A 788 18.63 12.88 37.06
C MET A 788 19.78 12.09 37.72
N GLN A 789 19.45 11.16 38.60
CA GLN A 789 20.40 10.50 39.52
C GLN A 789 21.37 9.54 38.82
N GLY A 790 21.01 9.01 37.65
CA GLY A 790 21.84 8.03 36.92
C GLY A 790 22.68 8.61 35.78
N GLY A 791 22.71 9.93 35.65
CA GLY A 791 23.36 10.66 34.55
C GLY A 791 22.41 11.63 33.85
N TRP A 792 22.93 12.38 32.89
CA TRP A 792 22.22 13.43 32.16
C TRP A 792 21.71 12.98 30.79
N ASN A 793 20.82 13.74 30.17
CA ASN A 793 20.25 13.44 28.85
C ASN A 793 21.30 13.43 27.73
N ALA A 794 21.24 12.43 26.85
CA ALA A 794 22.17 12.35 25.72
C ALA A 794 21.75 13.18 24.49
N THR A 795 20.52 13.71 24.47
CA THR A 795 20.03 14.62 23.43
C THR A 795 19.84 16.02 23.99
N PHE A 796 20.42 17.02 23.33
CA PHE A 796 20.45 18.40 23.80
C PHE A 796 20.59 19.38 22.63
N ALA A 797 20.53 20.69 22.86
CA ALA A 797 20.57 21.68 21.79
C ALA A 797 21.64 22.76 21.98
N VAL A 798 22.04 23.35 20.85
CA VAL A 798 22.92 24.52 20.77
C VAL A 798 22.26 25.61 19.95
N LEU A 799 22.53 26.87 20.30
CA LEU A 799 22.13 28.05 19.55
C LEU A 799 23.35 28.63 18.85
N PHE A 800 23.30 28.74 17.53
CA PHE A 800 24.31 29.44 16.75
C PHE A 800 24.10 30.95 16.80
N ALA A 801 25.17 31.72 16.56
CA ALA A 801 25.05 33.17 16.42
C ALA A 801 24.28 33.58 15.16
N LYS A 802 24.40 32.78 14.08
CA LYS A 802 23.84 33.07 12.77
C LYS A 802 23.01 31.89 12.24
N PRO A 803 21.83 32.13 11.63
CA PRO A 803 21.01 31.08 11.03
C PRO A 803 21.74 30.26 9.95
N GLU A 804 22.60 30.92 9.16
CA GLU A 804 23.32 30.28 8.06
C GLU A 804 24.30 29.22 8.59
N HIS A 805 24.92 29.49 9.74
CA HIS A 805 25.80 28.51 10.40
C HIS A 805 24.99 27.31 10.88
N ALA A 806 23.83 27.52 11.51
CA ALA A 806 22.96 26.43 11.97
C ALA A 806 22.44 25.56 10.82
N TYR A 807 22.14 26.17 9.68
CA TYR A 807 21.69 25.47 8.47
C TYR A 807 22.79 24.60 7.86
N GLN A 808 24.02 25.11 7.79
CA GLN A 808 25.14 24.38 7.18
C GLN A 808 25.80 23.37 8.11
N PHE A 809 25.76 23.61 9.43
CA PHE A 809 26.50 22.84 10.41
C PHE A 809 26.22 21.33 10.35
N PRO A 810 24.96 20.85 10.27
CA PRO A 810 24.69 19.42 10.10
C PRO A 810 25.47 18.78 8.94
N HIS A 811 25.61 19.50 7.82
CA HIS A 811 26.24 19.01 6.61
C HIS A 811 27.78 19.17 6.59
N ALA A 812 28.35 19.81 7.61
CA ALA A 812 29.80 19.97 7.78
C ALA A 812 30.44 18.88 8.65
N LEU A 813 29.62 17.99 9.22
CA LEU A 813 30.00 16.89 10.10
C LEU A 813 30.18 15.59 9.30
N LYS A 814 30.98 14.67 9.83
CA LYS A 814 31.30 13.36 9.22
C LYS A 814 30.62 12.20 9.93
N TYR A 815 30.48 12.27 11.25
CA TYR A 815 29.92 11.20 12.08
C TYR A 815 28.51 11.52 12.54
N PHE A 816 28.25 12.77 12.93
CA PHE A 816 26.88 13.19 13.19
C PHE A 816 26.08 13.23 11.89
N VAL A 817 25.07 12.35 11.77
CA VAL A 817 24.26 12.24 10.56
C VAL A 817 23.10 13.26 10.60
N PRO A 818 22.89 14.07 9.54
CA PRO A 818 21.74 14.94 9.40
C PRO A 818 20.43 14.14 9.28
N ALA A 819 19.70 13.97 10.38
CA ALA A 819 18.44 13.23 10.37
C ALA A 819 17.53 13.61 11.54
N THR A 820 16.22 13.49 11.32
CA THR A 820 15.21 13.51 12.39
C THR A 820 15.24 12.19 13.16
N SER A 821 14.86 12.23 14.45
CA SER A 821 14.98 11.18 15.48
C SER A 821 16.19 11.37 16.42
N LEU A 822 16.41 10.42 17.32
CA LEU A 822 17.39 10.43 18.42
C LEU A 822 17.43 9.10 19.17
N GLY A 823 18.42 8.92 20.03
CA GLY A 823 18.54 7.81 20.99
C GLY A 823 19.10 6.51 20.41
N GLY A 824 19.42 6.49 19.12
CA GLY A 824 20.14 5.41 18.43
C GLY A 824 21.60 5.28 18.88
N VAL A 825 22.26 4.21 18.44
CA VAL A 825 23.69 3.99 18.67
C VAL A 825 24.55 4.97 17.87
N GLU A 826 24.01 5.48 16.76
CA GLU A 826 24.60 6.50 15.92
C GLU A 826 24.28 7.92 16.41
N SER A 827 25.25 8.82 16.25
CA SER A 827 25.10 10.23 16.55
C SER A 827 24.32 10.95 15.44
N LEU A 828 23.31 11.73 15.82
CA LEU A 828 22.44 12.48 14.89
C LEU A 828 22.49 13.98 15.19
N VAL A 829 22.33 14.79 14.15
CA VAL A 829 22.27 16.25 14.21
C VAL A 829 21.09 16.76 13.40
N GLU A 830 20.38 17.77 13.90
CA GLU A 830 19.17 18.26 13.25
C GLU A 830 19.02 19.77 13.40
N HIS A 831 18.84 20.45 12.27
CA HIS A 831 18.44 21.86 12.24
C HIS A 831 16.94 21.96 12.53
N ARG A 832 16.58 22.42 13.74
CA ARG A 832 15.23 22.19 14.30
C ARG A 832 14.09 22.81 13.51
N ILE A 833 14.33 23.93 12.83
CA ILE A 833 13.31 24.60 12.00
C ILE A 833 12.80 23.73 10.84
N GLN A 834 13.56 22.73 10.41
CA GLN A 834 13.15 21.84 9.31
C GLN A 834 12.00 20.90 9.69
N SER A 835 11.89 20.54 10.97
CA SER A 835 10.83 19.64 11.47
C SER A 835 9.83 20.34 12.39
N ASP A 836 10.14 21.55 12.84
CA ASP A 836 9.27 22.38 13.67
C ASP A 836 9.38 23.82 13.18
N ALA A 837 8.41 24.25 12.37
CA ALA A 837 8.41 25.58 11.77
C ALA A 837 8.37 26.73 12.79
N GLY A 838 8.01 26.45 14.06
CA GLY A 838 8.04 27.41 15.16
C GLY A 838 9.40 27.55 15.84
N ALA A 839 10.38 26.70 15.54
CA ALA A 839 11.69 26.73 16.17
C ALA A 839 12.58 27.88 15.66
N ASP A 840 13.47 28.40 16.52
CA ASP A 840 14.45 29.41 16.14
C ASP A 840 15.36 28.87 15.00
N PRO A 841 15.55 29.62 13.89
CA PRO A 841 16.36 29.17 12.76
C PRO A 841 17.85 29.00 13.10
N ARG A 842 18.31 29.37 14.29
CA ARG A 842 19.68 29.16 14.79
C ARG A 842 19.83 27.91 15.65
N LEU A 843 18.74 27.20 15.91
CA LEU A 843 18.70 26.08 16.85
C LEU A 843 19.06 24.76 16.17
N VAL A 844 20.07 24.08 16.71
CA VAL A 844 20.48 22.74 16.29
C VAL A 844 20.39 21.79 17.48
N ARG A 845 19.78 20.62 17.27
CA ARG A 845 19.72 19.54 18.25
C ARG A 845 20.74 18.46 17.91
N LEU A 846 21.42 17.96 18.94
CA LEU A 846 22.39 16.87 18.87
C LEU A 846 21.83 15.69 19.66
N SER A 847 21.85 14.50 19.08
CA SER A 847 21.64 13.22 19.77
C SER A 847 22.94 12.46 19.74
N VAL A 848 23.57 12.28 20.90
CA VAL A 848 24.88 11.61 21.00
C VAL A 848 24.71 10.10 21.08
N GLY A 849 25.41 9.39 20.19
CA GLY A 849 25.46 7.94 20.09
C GLY A 849 26.51 7.30 21.01
N VAL A 850 26.96 6.10 20.64
CA VAL A 850 27.94 5.30 21.40
C VAL A 850 29.34 5.32 20.81
N GLU A 851 29.62 6.17 19.82
CA GLU A 851 30.95 6.37 19.25
C GLU A 851 31.96 6.82 20.32
N ASP A 852 33.25 6.88 19.95
CA ASP A 852 34.27 7.41 20.84
C ASP A 852 34.16 8.93 20.96
N VAL A 853 34.13 9.42 22.20
CA VAL A 853 33.81 10.82 22.51
C VAL A 853 34.80 11.81 21.89
N GLU A 854 36.07 11.43 21.77
CA GLU A 854 37.09 12.27 21.15
C GLU A 854 36.91 12.40 19.63
N ASP A 855 36.42 11.35 18.96
CA ASP A 855 36.09 11.41 17.53
C ASP A 855 34.89 12.32 17.28
N LEU A 856 33.85 12.20 18.10
CA LEU A 856 32.68 13.09 18.05
C LEU A 856 33.07 14.54 18.33
N LYS A 857 33.92 14.78 19.33
CA LYS A 857 34.44 16.11 19.64
C LYS A 857 35.28 16.68 18.49
N ALA A 858 36.16 15.88 17.89
CA ALA A 858 36.97 16.28 16.74
C ALA A 858 36.10 16.65 15.53
N ASP A 859 35.04 15.88 15.28
CA ASP A 859 34.07 16.14 14.20
C ASP A 859 33.30 17.45 14.45
N LEU A 860 32.76 17.64 15.65
CA LEU A 860 32.10 18.91 16.03
C LEU A 860 33.05 20.10 15.92
N LYS A 861 34.31 19.96 16.36
CA LYS A 861 35.35 21.00 16.26
C LYS A 861 35.63 21.38 14.81
N GLN A 862 35.78 20.39 13.94
CA GLN A 862 35.91 20.59 12.50
C GLN A 862 34.69 21.33 11.93
N GLY A 863 33.47 20.84 12.20
CA GLY A 863 32.24 21.41 11.67
C GLY A 863 32.04 22.87 12.10
N LEU A 864 32.30 23.18 13.37
CA LEU A 864 32.21 24.55 13.90
C LEU A 864 33.22 25.49 13.24
N LYS A 865 34.46 25.04 13.01
CA LYS A 865 35.47 25.80 12.26
C LYS A 865 35.02 26.05 10.82
N ALA A 866 34.52 25.01 10.14
CA ALA A 866 34.07 25.12 8.76
C ALA A 866 32.99 26.19 8.62
N VAL A 867 31.91 26.13 9.40
CA VAL A 867 30.81 27.11 9.30
C VAL A 867 31.23 28.51 9.74
N SER A 868 32.19 28.64 10.67
CA SER A 868 32.72 29.95 11.08
C SER A 868 33.51 30.67 9.98
N SER A 869 34.03 29.92 9.00
CA SER A 869 34.80 30.45 7.87
C SER A 869 33.93 30.87 6.66
N VAL A 870 32.64 30.52 6.68
CA VAL A 870 31.72 30.84 5.59
C VAL A 870 31.34 32.33 5.66
N SER A 871 31.67 33.06 4.59
CA SER A 871 31.28 34.47 4.43
C SER A 871 29.78 34.57 4.16
N SER A 872 29.12 35.57 4.78
CA SER A 872 27.69 35.87 4.63
C SER A 872 27.23 36.02 3.16
N TYR A 873 28.16 36.30 2.24
CA TYR A 873 27.87 36.53 0.82
C TYR A 873 27.58 35.25 0.01
N GLN A 874 28.02 34.07 0.45
CA GLN A 874 27.92 32.86 -0.36
C GLN A 874 26.54 32.18 -0.25
N VAL A 875 25.84 32.37 0.87
CA VAL A 875 24.53 31.74 1.14
C VAL A 875 23.36 32.53 0.51
N PHE A 876 23.51 33.85 0.35
CA PHE A 876 22.47 34.69 -0.26
C PHE A 876 22.27 34.42 -1.75
N PHE A 877 23.29 33.96 -2.48
CA PHE A 877 23.15 33.69 -3.92
C PHE A 877 22.32 32.42 -4.19
N GLU A 878 22.41 31.39 -3.36
CA GLU A 878 21.62 30.15 -3.53
C GLU A 878 20.21 30.26 -2.92
N SER A 879 20.04 30.98 -1.80
CA SER A 879 18.72 31.15 -1.17
C SER A 879 17.81 32.09 -1.98
N SER A 880 18.34 33.15 -2.59
CA SER A 880 17.56 34.09 -3.42
C SER A 880 17.01 33.44 -4.70
N LEU A 881 17.74 32.46 -5.25
CA LEU A 881 17.30 31.67 -6.42
C LEU A 881 16.17 30.69 -6.08
N ASN A 882 16.08 30.21 -4.83
CA ASN A 882 15.03 29.29 -4.38
C ASN A 882 13.81 30.00 -3.77
N ILE A 883 13.99 31.13 -3.07
CA ILE A 883 12.88 31.90 -2.48
C ILE A 883 12.03 32.58 -3.58
N SER A 884 12.65 33.04 -4.67
CA SER A 884 11.92 33.62 -5.82
C SER A 884 11.03 32.62 -6.56
N LYS A 885 11.26 31.31 -6.42
CA LYS A 885 10.42 30.25 -7.01
C LYS A 885 9.35 29.71 -6.05
N GLY A 886 9.53 29.84 -4.72
CA GLY A 886 8.63 29.27 -3.71
C GLY A 886 7.54 30.20 -3.19
N GLN A 887 7.75 31.52 -3.14
CA GLN A 887 6.82 32.44 -2.47
C GLN A 887 5.62 32.90 -3.32
N GLY A 888 5.58 32.59 -4.61
CA GLY A 888 4.48 32.99 -5.51
C GLY A 888 3.19 32.15 -5.41
N LYS A 889 3.16 31.07 -4.62
CA LYS A 889 1.99 30.14 -4.57
C LYS A 889 1.33 29.95 -3.20
N ALA A 890 1.94 30.39 -2.10
CA ALA A 890 1.42 30.13 -0.76
C ALA A 890 0.49 31.23 -0.20
N LEU A 891 0.40 32.40 -0.85
CA LEU A 891 -0.31 33.58 -0.31
C LEU A 891 -1.70 33.86 -0.92
N SER A 892 -2.24 32.98 -1.78
CA SER A 892 -3.57 33.18 -2.39
C SER A 892 -4.68 32.24 -1.91
N HIS A 893 -4.44 31.36 -0.92
CA HIS A 893 -5.45 30.39 -0.47
C HIS A 893 -6.00 30.57 0.96
N PHE A 894 -5.61 31.63 1.67
CA PHE A 894 -6.21 32.01 2.96
C PHE A 894 -6.88 33.38 2.89
N LYS A 895 -7.90 33.50 2.03
CA LYS A 895 -9.00 34.47 2.16
C LYS A 895 -10.27 33.89 1.51
N ARG A 896 -10.96 33.02 2.22
CA ARG A 896 -12.43 32.92 2.27
C ARG A 896 -12.87 31.97 3.37
#